data_AF-A0A553P3W8-F1
#
_entry.id   AF-A0A553P3W8-F1
#
_cell.length_a   1.000
_cell.length_b   1.000
_cell.length_c   1.000
_cell.angle_alpha   90.00
_cell.angle_beta   90.00
_cell.angle_gamma   90.00
#
_symmetry.space_group_name_H-M   'P 1'
#
loop_
_entity.id
_entity.type
_entity.pdbx_description
1 polymer ?
#
loop_
_entity_poly.entity_id
_entity_poly.type
_entity_poly.pdbx_seq_one_letter_code
_entity_poly.pdbx_strand_id
1 'polypeptide(L)'
;MVEYHRTRGLFLRGVTFCYAVAFLSLYIQIPGLYGPRGILPAEPHVSKGTKHGFLWTQSGWNGFLDAVMKWNPQLLPLGQNYLGLQVHETMEVFCLLGATLAAFMTFWTTLCNRLLFVLLWLFYKSMFDVGQTFLWFQWDTLLLEVGFLSILVAPVRSQRFHLTRPWDVMTLGLVRWLLFRMMFASGCVKLISKCPTWWGLTALPVHFESQCLPTYLSWFAFQAPEYFHKLSVVGTYIIEIPMTFLFFAPTKFLRQLTFWAQIKLMVIIMLTGNYNFFNFLYIALCFSLMDDSWLEYGPRRSYRSAPSIISMIMNVLGFLALILSIGYFFFDIGLSGSSIPIVPKLQFNYAQFIDFVSESSKLSVAVGWAFLAWNSLQALQIALRTSRSLFGGLINILFTNLFVFLSAFMFCLSVPTFLRGLGVNEYPYIPTNVPQIGNSLGHLHLTSSYGLFRSMTGVGGRPELIIEGSNSMKGPWREYNFLYKPGALDCAPKMMLPHQPRLDWQLWFAALGSYQQNPWFISLVYRILQNEHDVLNLMDKELNPFPDRPPKFVRAQLYHYHFTQSIRDRHFWSRDLKHDLQKDVLETISEDFIADLNAVHINDCNRVKLDLVIIKDSHYAKSCPLIVTNARQVHLLSLQDPGSNSFFCSNVTINLPSEEPRPPDSDSTYFYSTLGLSAVIVLIILVVLIIYLVKKLHCRCLPNWKKARGQKVSRTHSWRFESNHFINPPPRARNQAGSAARLTVSPPILPPSNSGVLQGEIIPLQPRTKPYPSLQDRISKKQDNVDAMTSEFDSFSSDESEGEFTSRPTLPMEKANQLKEQLNTNRQG
;
A
#
# COMPACT_ATOMS: atom_id res chain seq x y z
N MET A 1 2.30 -36.20 6.90
CA MET A 1 3.06 -35.28 6.00
C MET A 1 2.61 -33.86 6.33
N VAL A 2 3.30 -32.81 5.87
CA VAL A 2 2.78 -31.44 6.05
C VAL A 2 1.75 -31.19 4.96
N GLU A 3 0.52 -30.89 5.37
CA GLU A 3 -0.58 -30.56 4.47
C GLU A 3 -0.91 -29.07 4.59
N TYR A 4 -1.44 -28.51 3.51
CA TYR A 4 -1.68 -27.06 3.37
C TYR A 4 -3.05 -26.76 2.76
N HIS A 5 -3.96 -27.74 2.65
CA HIS A 5 -5.25 -27.56 2.00
C HIS A 5 -6.13 -26.53 2.72
N ARG A 6 -6.19 -26.59 4.06
CA ARG A 6 -6.96 -25.68 4.91
C ARG A 6 -6.26 -24.32 4.99
N THR A 7 -4.95 -24.29 5.21
CA THR A 7 -4.13 -23.07 5.27
C THR A 7 -4.20 -22.27 3.97
N ARG A 8 -4.03 -22.93 2.81
CA ARG A 8 -4.23 -22.35 1.47
C ARG A 8 -5.65 -21.79 1.31
N GLY A 9 -6.65 -22.48 1.87
CA GLY A 9 -8.03 -22.00 1.92
C GLY A 9 -8.17 -20.69 2.68
N LEU A 10 -7.59 -20.57 3.88
CA LEU A 10 -7.62 -19.34 4.67
C LEU A 10 -6.88 -18.18 3.98
N PHE A 11 -5.68 -18.42 3.44
CA PHE A 11 -4.92 -17.43 2.67
C PHE A 11 -5.75 -16.86 1.50
N LEU A 12 -6.26 -17.73 0.62
CA LEU A 12 -7.01 -17.28 -0.56
C LEU A 12 -8.30 -16.53 -0.18
N ARG A 13 -9.00 -16.93 0.90
CA ARG A 13 -10.17 -16.21 1.43
C ARG A 13 -9.81 -14.84 2.00
N GLY A 14 -8.68 -14.72 2.68
CA GLY A 14 -8.19 -13.44 3.21
C GLY A 14 -7.87 -12.45 2.09
N VAL A 15 -7.22 -12.91 1.02
CA VAL A 15 -6.95 -12.09 -0.16
C VAL A 15 -8.24 -11.69 -0.89
N THR A 16 -9.23 -12.59 -1.04
CA THR A 16 -10.52 -12.22 -1.65
C THR A 16 -11.35 -11.28 -0.77
N PHE A 17 -11.25 -11.36 0.55
CA PHE A 17 -11.84 -10.36 1.44
C PHE A 17 -11.23 -8.97 1.20
N CYS A 18 -9.89 -8.89 1.12
CA CYS A 18 -9.20 -7.63 0.84
C CYS A 18 -9.55 -7.07 -0.54
N TYR A 19 -9.67 -7.92 -1.58
CA TYR A 19 -10.19 -7.50 -2.88
C TYR A 19 -11.61 -6.94 -2.78
N ALA A 20 -12.54 -7.65 -2.12
CA ALA A 20 -13.92 -7.19 -1.99
C ALA A 20 -14.00 -5.81 -1.33
N VAL A 21 -13.23 -5.60 -0.26
CA VAL A 21 -13.08 -4.29 0.39
C VAL A 21 -12.48 -3.26 -0.56
N ALA A 22 -11.35 -3.56 -1.23
CA ALA A 22 -10.64 -2.61 -2.07
C ALA A 22 -11.50 -2.13 -3.25
N PHE A 23 -12.27 -3.03 -3.88
CA PHE A 23 -13.23 -2.70 -4.93
C PHE A 23 -14.40 -1.84 -4.42
N LEU A 24 -15.04 -2.20 -3.30
CA LEU A 24 -16.14 -1.41 -2.73
C LEU A 24 -15.67 -0.03 -2.24
N SER A 25 -14.49 0.02 -1.63
CA SER A 25 -13.85 1.23 -1.14
C SER A 25 -13.48 2.18 -2.29
N LEU A 26 -13.11 1.66 -3.46
CA LEU A 26 -12.85 2.46 -4.65
C LEU A 26 -14.15 2.91 -5.31
N TYR A 27 -15.12 1.99 -5.48
CA TYR A 27 -16.40 2.22 -6.15
C TYR A 27 -17.08 3.54 -5.73
N ILE A 28 -17.31 3.71 -4.42
CA ILE A 28 -18.03 4.87 -3.87
C ILE A 28 -17.30 6.21 -4.04
N GLN A 29 -16.06 6.20 -4.54
CA GLN A 29 -15.26 7.40 -4.80
C GLN A 29 -15.02 7.65 -6.30
N ILE A 30 -15.39 6.74 -7.20
CA ILE A 30 -15.10 6.88 -8.64
C ILE A 30 -15.71 8.15 -9.25
N PRO A 31 -16.99 8.53 -9.00
CA PRO A 31 -17.58 9.73 -9.58
C PRO A 31 -16.77 11.00 -9.26
N GLY A 32 -16.45 11.22 -7.98
CA GLY A 32 -15.70 12.40 -7.51
C GLY A 32 -14.20 12.37 -7.82
N LEU A 33 -13.55 11.20 -7.85
CA LEU A 33 -12.12 11.12 -8.14
C LEU A 33 -11.83 11.10 -9.64
N TYR A 34 -12.56 10.28 -10.42
CA TYR A 34 -12.19 9.85 -11.76
C TYR A 34 -13.26 10.10 -12.84
N GLY A 35 -14.46 10.55 -12.46
CA GLY A 35 -15.51 10.95 -13.40
C GLY A 35 -15.09 12.15 -14.27
N PRO A 36 -15.85 12.50 -15.33
CA PRO A 36 -15.52 13.61 -16.23
C PRO A 36 -15.46 14.96 -15.51
N ARG A 37 -16.20 15.08 -14.40
CA ARG A 37 -16.23 16.22 -13.48
C ARG A 37 -15.52 15.95 -12.14
N GLY A 38 -14.74 14.88 -12.07
CA GLY A 38 -13.95 14.54 -10.89
C GLY A 38 -12.69 15.41 -10.74
N ILE A 39 -11.93 15.12 -9.67
CA ILE A 39 -10.64 15.77 -9.37
C ILE A 39 -9.57 15.39 -10.41
N LEU A 40 -9.45 14.13 -10.80
CA LEU A 40 -8.50 13.64 -11.80
C LEU A 40 -9.19 12.66 -12.77
N PRO A 41 -9.91 13.17 -13.80
CA PRO A 41 -10.59 12.32 -14.78
C PRO A 41 -9.68 11.22 -15.34
N ALA A 42 -10.16 9.97 -15.36
CA ALA A 42 -9.34 8.82 -15.77
C ALA A 42 -9.17 8.70 -17.30
N GLU A 43 -10.04 9.34 -18.09
CA GLU A 43 -10.10 9.15 -19.55
C GLU A 43 -8.82 9.51 -20.33
N PRO A 44 -8.09 10.61 -20.02
CA PRO A 44 -6.82 10.91 -20.68
C PRO A 44 -5.73 9.84 -20.48
N HIS A 45 -5.87 8.99 -19.47
CA HIS A 45 -4.89 7.98 -19.06
C HIS A 45 -5.21 6.56 -19.55
N VAL A 46 -6.40 6.32 -20.13
CA VAL A 46 -6.69 5.04 -20.79
C VAL A 46 -5.85 4.90 -22.05
N SER A 47 -5.18 3.75 -22.19
CA SER A 47 -4.48 3.43 -23.44
C SER A 47 -5.52 3.30 -24.56
N LYS A 48 -5.55 4.28 -25.46
CA LYS A 48 -6.39 4.26 -26.67
C LYS A 48 -5.85 3.16 -27.58
N GLY A 49 -6.37 1.95 -27.34
CA GLY A 49 -5.72 0.67 -27.62
C GLY A 49 -4.94 0.64 -28.93
N THR A 50 -3.64 0.43 -28.83
CA THR A 50 -2.74 0.39 -29.98
C THR A 50 -3.24 -0.66 -30.98
N LYS A 51 -3.54 -0.23 -32.21
CA LYS A 51 -3.91 -1.12 -33.34
C LYS A 51 -2.76 -2.03 -33.81
N HIS A 52 -1.68 -2.10 -33.04
CA HIS A 52 -0.69 -3.18 -33.10
C HIS A 52 -1.34 -4.46 -32.58
N GLY A 53 -2.16 -5.06 -33.45
CA GLY A 53 -2.78 -6.35 -33.21
C GLY A 53 -1.73 -7.43 -32.94
N PHE A 54 -2.21 -8.55 -32.40
CA PHE A 54 -1.48 -9.70 -31.87
C PHE A 54 -0.62 -10.44 -32.94
N LEU A 55 0.39 -9.76 -33.50
CA LEU A 55 1.18 -10.15 -34.69
C LEU A 55 2.51 -10.83 -34.31
N TRP A 56 2.44 -11.92 -33.57
CA TRP A 56 3.58 -12.74 -33.16
C TRP A 56 4.26 -13.52 -34.31
N THR A 57 3.78 -13.33 -35.55
CA THR A 57 4.01 -14.22 -36.69
C THR A 57 5.26 -13.92 -37.53
N GLN A 58 5.98 -12.81 -37.27
CA GLN A 58 7.14 -12.41 -38.10
C GLN A 58 8.49 -12.28 -37.37
N SER A 59 8.53 -12.35 -36.04
CA SER A 59 9.74 -11.97 -35.26
C SER A 59 10.29 -13.06 -34.33
N GLY A 60 9.82 -14.31 -34.47
CA GLY A 60 10.37 -15.48 -33.76
C GLY A 60 10.32 -15.38 -32.23
N TRP A 61 11.23 -16.10 -31.56
CA TRP A 61 11.28 -16.17 -30.10
C TRP A 61 11.63 -14.82 -29.44
N ASN A 62 12.49 -14.01 -30.07
CA ASN A 62 12.86 -12.70 -29.55
C ASN A 62 11.69 -11.72 -29.62
N GLY A 63 10.90 -11.74 -30.71
CA GLY A 63 9.65 -10.99 -30.80
C GLY A 63 8.59 -11.46 -29.80
N PHE A 64 8.55 -12.75 -29.47
CA PHE A 64 7.70 -13.25 -28.39
C PHE A 64 8.12 -12.67 -27.03
N LEU A 65 9.42 -12.68 -26.71
CA LEU A 65 9.91 -12.12 -25.45
C LEU A 65 9.67 -10.60 -25.36
N ASP A 66 9.92 -9.86 -26.45
CA ASP A 66 9.65 -8.41 -26.52
C ASP A 66 8.16 -8.09 -26.35
N ALA A 67 7.27 -8.83 -27.02
CA ALA A 67 5.83 -8.67 -26.88
C ALA A 67 5.31 -9.06 -25.48
N VAL A 68 5.93 -10.04 -24.80
CA VAL A 68 5.64 -10.37 -23.39
C VAL A 68 6.12 -9.26 -22.45
N MET A 69 7.31 -8.70 -22.66
CA MET A 69 7.82 -7.59 -21.85
C MET A 69 7.00 -6.31 -22.04
N LYS A 70 6.53 -6.02 -23.26
CA LYS A 70 5.69 -4.84 -23.57
C LYS A 70 4.20 -5.05 -23.30
N TRP A 71 3.77 -6.23 -22.83
CA TRP A 71 2.37 -6.52 -22.56
C TRP A 71 1.89 -5.80 -21.29
N ASN A 72 1.02 -4.78 -21.44
CA ASN A 72 0.26 -4.23 -20.31
C ASN A 72 -1.23 -4.63 -20.41
N PRO A 73 -1.76 -5.43 -19.47
CA PRO A 73 -3.12 -5.96 -19.56
C PRO A 73 -4.20 -5.01 -19.00
N GLN A 74 -4.47 -3.92 -19.71
CA GLN A 74 -5.53 -2.97 -19.36
C GLN A 74 -6.86 -3.38 -20.00
N LEU A 75 -7.88 -3.67 -19.19
CA LEU A 75 -9.22 -4.09 -19.65
C LEU A 75 -10.20 -2.92 -19.88
N LEU A 76 -9.91 -1.70 -19.41
CA LEU A 76 -10.82 -0.55 -19.54
C LEU A 76 -11.24 -0.24 -20.99
N PRO A 77 -10.35 -0.34 -22.02
CA PRO A 77 -10.76 -0.17 -23.42
C PRO A 77 -11.84 -1.15 -23.88
N LEU A 78 -12.05 -2.28 -23.19
CA LEU A 78 -13.12 -3.23 -23.57
C LEU A 78 -14.51 -2.67 -23.25
N GLY A 79 -14.67 -1.92 -22.16
CA GLY A 79 -15.95 -1.27 -21.82
C GLY A 79 -16.34 -0.23 -22.86
N GLN A 80 -15.39 0.64 -23.23
CA GLN A 80 -15.57 1.63 -24.28
C GLN A 80 -15.88 0.98 -25.65
N ASN A 81 -15.06 0.03 -26.10
CA ASN A 81 -15.15 -0.51 -27.45
C ASN A 81 -16.30 -1.52 -27.67
N TYR A 82 -16.79 -2.20 -26.63
CA TYR A 82 -17.82 -3.25 -26.77
C TYR A 82 -19.14 -2.97 -26.04
N LEU A 83 -19.14 -2.11 -25.01
CA LEU A 83 -20.35 -1.77 -24.24
C LEU A 83 -20.79 -0.31 -24.45
N GLY A 84 -19.97 0.53 -25.08
CA GLY A 84 -20.24 1.96 -25.27
C GLY A 84 -20.13 2.80 -23.98
N LEU A 85 -19.63 2.20 -22.90
CA LEU A 85 -19.50 2.85 -21.59
C LEU A 85 -18.33 3.84 -21.58
N GLN A 86 -18.46 4.92 -20.82
CA GLN A 86 -17.36 5.80 -20.48
C GLN A 86 -16.34 5.10 -19.57
N VAL A 87 -15.17 5.73 -19.40
CA VAL A 87 -14.08 5.18 -18.58
C VAL A 87 -14.48 5.00 -17.13
N HIS A 88 -15.12 6.02 -16.53
CA HIS A 88 -15.55 5.97 -15.13
C HIS A 88 -16.64 4.90 -14.90
N GLU A 89 -17.66 4.85 -15.75
CA GLU A 89 -18.69 3.80 -15.76
C GLU A 89 -18.07 2.39 -15.89
N THR A 90 -17.04 2.24 -16.73
CA THR A 90 -16.32 0.97 -16.87
C THR A 90 -15.55 0.60 -15.60
N MET A 91 -14.91 1.58 -14.93
CA MET A 91 -14.25 1.36 -13.63
C MET A 91 -15.26 0.98 -12.53
N GLU A 92 -16.45 1.60 -12.53
CA GLU A 92 -17.54 1.26 -11.61
C GLU A 92 -18.07 -0.15 -11.83
N VAL A 93 -18.36 -0.52 -13.08
CA VAL A 93 -18.78 -1.88 -13.45
C VAL A 93 -17.71 -2.91 -13.05
N PHE A 94 -16.42 -2.63 -13.29
CA PHE A 94 -15.33 -3.50 -12.85
C PHE A 94 -15.18 -3.56 -11.33
N CYS A 95 -15.46 -2.48 -10.60
CA CYS A 95 -15.54 -2.52 -9.14
C CYS A 95 -16.70 -3.38 -8.64
N LEU A 96 -17.90 -3.22 -9.18
CA LEU A 96 -19.07 -4.00 -8.76
C LEU A 96 -18.91 -5.48 -9.10
N LEU A 97 -18.41 -5.81 -10.30
CA LEU A 97 -18.10 -7.19 -10.69
C LEU A 97 -16.93 -7.78 -9.87
N GLY A 98 -15.87 -7.02 -9.62
CA GLY A 98 -14.75 -7.42 -8.78
C GLY A 98 -15.16 -7.66 -7.32
N ALA A 99 -15.93 -6.74 -6.73
CA ALA A 99 -16.44 -6.81 -5.37
C ALA A 99 -17.37 -8.02 -5.17
N THR A 100 -18.37 -8.19 -6.04
CA THR A 100 -19.32 -9.31 -5.95
C THR A 100 -18.60 -10.66 -6.13
N LEU A 101 -17.73 -10.78 -7.14
CA LEU A 101 -16.92 -11.97 -7.38
C LEU A 101 -16.04 -12.31 -6.17
N ALA A 102 -15.32 -11.33 -5.62
CA ALA A 102 -14.45 -11.50 -4.48
C ALA A 102 -15.23 -11.84 -3.19
N ALA A 103 -16.42 -11.26 -2.98
CA ALA A 103 -17.31 -11.61 -1.89
C ALA A 103 -17.78 -13.08 -2.01
N PHE A 104 -18.27 -13.51 -3.18
CA PHE A 104 -18.64 -14.91 -3.41
C PHE A 104 -17.48 -15.87 -3.18
N MET A 105 -16.26 -15.55 -3.64
CA MET A 105 -15.06 -16.36 -3.37
C MET A 105 -14.69 -16.40 -1.87
N THR A 106 -14.92 -15.32 -1.14
CA THR A 106 -14.66 -15.22 0.31
C THR A 106 -15.56 -16.15 1.13
N PHE A 107 -16.79 -16.41 0.68
CA PHE A 107 -17.70 -17.37 1.33
C PHE A 107 -17.58 -18.80 0.77
N TRP A 108 -17.41 -18.97 -0.54
CA TRP A 108 -17.31 -20.28 -1.21
C TRP A 108 -15.89 -20.61 -1.69
N THR A 109 -15.15 -21.40 -0.90
CA THR A 109 -13.79 -21.88 -1.24
C THR A 109 -13.71 -22.71 -2.52
N THR A 110 -14.85 -23.26 -2.96
CA THR A 110 -15.00 -23.93 -4.26
C THR A 110 -14.80 -22.99 -5.44
N LEU A 111 -15.00 -21.68 -5.27
CA LEU A 111 -14.78 -20.65 -6.29
C LEU A 111 -13.32 -20.15 -6.30
N CYS A 112 -12.57 -20.25 -5.20
CA CYS A 112 -11.15 -19.89 -5.13
C CYS A 112 -10.29 -20.73 -6.09
N ASN A 113 -10.17 -20.30 -7.34
CA ASN A 113 -9.44 -20.97 -8.43
C ASN A 113 -8.67 -19.95 -9.28
N ARG A 114 -7.67 -20.42 -10.03
CA ARG A 114 -6.71 -19.55 -10.75
C ARG A 114 -7.37 -18.56 -11.70
N LEU A 115 -8.39 -18.96 -12.45
CA LEU A 115 -9.00 -18.09 -13.47
C LEU A 115 -9.71 -16.89 -12.85
N LEU A 116 -10.34 -17.08 -11.68
CA LEU A 116 -11.00 -15.98 -10.98
C LEU A 116 -10.00 -15.09 -10.23
N PHE A 117 -8.86 -15.62 -9.77
CA PHE A 117 -7.76 -14.77 -9.27
C PHE A 117 -7.09 -13.96 -10.40
N VAL A 118 -6.92 -14.52 -11.60
CA VAL A 118 -6.50 -13.76 -12.78
C VAL A 118 -7.48 -12.62 -13.06
N LEU A 119 -8.80 -12.90 -13.04
CA LEU A 119 -9.82 -11.89 -13.30
C LEU A 119 -9.85 -10.76 -12.26
N LEU A 120 -9.78 -11.08 -10.96
CA LEU A 120 -9.71 -10.08 -9.88
C LEU A 120 -8.43 -9.22 -10.01
N TRP A 121 -7.29 -9.84 -10.28
CA TRP A 121 -6.03 -9.12 -10.48
C TRP A 121 -6.08 -8.20 -11.70
N LEU A 122 -6.63 -8.67 -12.83
CA LEU A 122 -6.79 -7.88 -14.05
C LEU A 122 -7.74 -6.69 -13.86
N PHE A 123 -8.88 -6.87 -13.20
CA PHE A 123 -9.77 -5.75 -12.88
C PHE A 123 -9.07 -4.70 -12.01
N TYR A 124 -8.33 -5.13 -10.98
CA TYR A 124 -7.62 -4.21 -10.10
C TYR A 124 -6.49 -3.47 -10.82
N LYS A 125 -5.65 -4.20 -11.57
CA LYS A 125 -4.57 -3.66 -12.40
C LYS A 125 -5.08 -2.63 -13.42
N SER A 126 -6.19 -2.93 -14.08
CA SER A 126 -6.80 -2.04 -15.08
C SER A 126 -7.17 -0.66 -14.54
N MET A 127 -7.56 -0.59 -13.26
CA MET A 127 -7.90 0.68 -12.59
C MET A 127 -6.66 1.35 -12.00
N PHE A 128 -5.73 0.57 -11.43
CA PHE A 128 -4.45 1.08 -10.91
C PHE A 128 -3.69 1.88 -11.99
N ASP A 129 -3.70 1.39 -13.23
CA ASP A 129 -3.01 2.00 -14.38
C ASP A 129 -3.53 3.39 -14.77
N VAL A 130 -4.80 3.70 -14.50
CA VAL A 130 -5.39 5.04 -14.73
C VAL A 130 -5.59 5.84 -13.44
N GLY A 131 -5.33 5.21 -12.31
CA GLY A 131 -5.72 5.66 -10.98
C GLY A 131 -4.86 6.79 -10.40
N GLN A 132 -3.70 7.06 -11.01
CA GLN A 132 -2.82 8.18 -10.68
C GLN A 132 -2.48 8.22 -9.16
N THR A 133 -2.22 9.40 -8.60
CA THR A 133 -1.86 9.57 -7.17
C THR A 133 -2.86 8.92 -6.21
N PHE A 134 -4.16 8.94 -6.53
CA PHE A 134 -5.20 8.35 -5.69
C PHE A 134 -5.18 6.81 -5.64
N LEU A 135 -4.37 6.12 -6.44
CA LEU A 135 -4.27 4.65 -6.47
C LEU A 135 -2.85 4.08 -6.37
N TRP A 136 -1.82 4.94 -6.23
CA TRP A 136 -0.41 4.52 -6.15
C TRP A 136 0.12 4.36 -4.71
N PHE A 137 -0.71 3.87 -3.79
CA PHE A 137 -0.30 3.63 -2.40
C PHE A 137 0.34 2.24 -2.19
N GLN A 138 1.18 2.08 -1.15
CA GLN A 138 1.94 0.84 -0.90
C GLN A 138 1.06 -0.41 -0.64
N TRP A 139 -0.20 -0.25 -0.22
CA TRP A 139 -1.14 -1.37 -0.07
C TRP A 139 -1.84 -1.73 -1.38
N ASP A 140 -1.99 -0.79 -2.32
CA ASP A 140 -2.53 -1.04 -3.65
C ASP A 140 -1.51 -1.83 -4.48
N THR A 141 -0.22 -1.48 -4.42
CA THR A 141 0.87 -2.28 -5.02
C THR A 141 1.07 -3.63 -4.34
N LEU A 142 0.95 -3.70 -3.00
CA LEU A 142 0.95 -4.98 -2.27
C LEU A 142 -0.21 -5.88 -2.72
N LEU A 143 -1.41 -5.33 -2.97
CA LEU A 143 -2.55 -6.12 -3.44
C LEU A 143 -2.33 -6.66 -4.87
N LEU A 144 -1.59 -5.95 -5.72
CA LEU A 144 -1.15 -6.47 -7.02
C LEU A 144 -0.13 -7.61 -6.87
N GLU A 145 0.89 -7.47 -6.03
CA GLU A 145 1.89 -8.53 -5.79
C GLU A 145 1.27 -9.77 -5.14
N VAL A 146 0.47 -9.59 -4.07
CA VAL A 146 -0.25 -10.69 -3.38
C VAL A 146 -1.32 -11.33 -4.27
N GLY A 147 -2.00 -10.52 -5.10
CA GLY A 147 -2.94 -10.99 -6.10
C GLY A 147 -2.27 -11.91 -7.13
N PHE A 148 -1.12 -11.50 -7.65
CA PHE A 148 -0.34 -12.33 -8.58
C PHE A 148 0.17 -13.63 -7.94
N LEU A 149 0.72 -13.55 -6.72
CA LEU A 149 1.09 -14.77 -5.96
C LEU A 149 -0.13 -15.67 -5.70
N SER A 150 -1.33 -15.12 -5.52
CA SER A 150 -2.56 -15.91 -5.36
C SER A 150 -2.95 -16.68 -6.62
N ILE A 151 -2.62 -16.20 -7.82
CA ILE A 151 -2.74 -16.96 -9.09
C ILE A 151 -1.81 -18.19 -9.07
N LEU A 152 -0.63 -18.08 -8.46
CA LEU A 152 0.29 -19.21 -8.29
C LEU A 152 -0.22 -20.20 -7.22
N VAL A 153 -0.70 -19.70 -6.08
CA VAL A 153 -1.21 -20.53 -4.97
C VAL A 153 -2.52 -21.27 -5.34
N ALA A 154 -3.44 -20.63 -6.05
CA ALA A 154 -4.78 -21.17 -6.29
C ALA A 154 -4.81 -22.52 -7.05
N PRO A 155 -5.85 -23.35 -6.86
CA PRO A 155 -6.06 -24.58 -7.63
C PRO A 155 -6.61 -24.30 -9.04
N VAL A 156 -6.29 -25.18 -10.00
CA VAL A 156 -6.74 -25.08 -11.41
C VAL A 156 -8.23 -25.46 -11.57
N ARG A 157 -8.73 -26.34 -10.70
CA ARG A 157 -10.15 -26.75 -10.64
C ARG A 157 -10.68 -26.58 -9.22
N SER A 158 -12.00 -26.42 -9.10
CA SER A 158 -12.72 -26.28 -7.84
C SER A 158 -12.37 -27.40 -6.84
N GLN A 159 -12.36 -27.06 -5.54
CA GLN A 159 -11.85 -27.88 -4.41
C GLN A 159 -12.67 -29.15 -4.08
N ARG A 160 -13.40 -29.75 -5.04
CA ARG A 160 -14.25 -30.95 -4.83
C ARG A 160 -13.47 -32.24 -4.53
N PHE A 161 -12.14 -32.22 -4.52
CA PHE A 161 -11.30 -33.38 -4.23
C PHE A 161 -10.15 -33.00 -3.29
N HIS A 162 -10.00 -33.75 -2.20
CA HIS A 162 -8.87 -33.64 -1.27
C HIS A 162 -7.57 -34.22 -1.89
N LEU A 163 -7.07 -33.57 -2.93
CA LEU A 163 -5.82 -33.92 -3.58
C LEU A 163 -4.66 -33.12 -2.97
N THR A 164 -3.71 -33.83 -2.36
CA THR A 164 -2.43 -33.28 -1.91
C THR A 164 -1.68 -32.72 -3.12
N ARG A 165 -1.37 -31.41 -3.10
CA ARG A 165 -0.62 -30.72 -4.15
C ARG A 165 0.83 -30.55 -3.69
N PRO A 166 1.81 -31.26 -4.27
CA PRO A 166 3.18 -31.25 -3.75
C PRO A 166 3.82 -29.85 -3.72
N TRP A 167 3.47 -29.00 -4.70
CA TRP A 167 3.99 -27.65 -4.84
C TRP A 167 3.28 -26.57 -3.99
N ASP A 168 2.24 -26.90 -3.21
CA ASP A 168 1.61 -25.91 -2.31
C ASP A 168 2.65 -25.34 -1.34
N VAL A 169 3.60 -26.19 -0.89
CA VAL A 169 4.79 -25.82 -0.08
C VAL A 169 5.58 -24.67 -0.71
N MET A 170 5.86 -24.74 -2.01
CA MET A 170 6.60 -23.70 -2.74
C MET A 170 5.80 -22.40 -2.83
N THR A 171 4.52 -22.50 -3.23
CA THR A 171 3.70 -21.32 -3.46
C THR A 171 3.39 -20.54 -2.18
N LEU A 172 3.18 -21.21 -1.05
CA LEU A 172 3.09 -20.56 0.27
C LEU A 172 4.46 -20.12 0.79
N GLY A 173 5.55 -20.76 0.36
CA GLY A 173 6.92 -20.29 0.58
C GLY A 173 7.18 -18.91 -0.02
N LEU A 174 6.65 -18.62 -1.22
CA LEU A 174 6.71 -17.27 -1.83
C LEU A 174 5.93 -16.23 -1.02
N VAL A 175 4.72 -16.58 -0.58
CA VAL A 175 3.90 -15.70 0.28
C VAL A 175 4.64 -15.40 1.59
N ARG A 176 5.36 -16.38 2.15
CA ARG A 176 6.21 -16.19 3.33
C ARG A 176 7.46 -15.34 3.06
N TRP A 177 8.06 -15.45 1.88
CA TRP A 177 9.16 -14.58 1.46
C TRP A 177 8.71 -13.12 1.30
N LEU A 178 7.51 -12.88 0.76
CA LEU A 178 6.91 -11.54 0.75
C LEU A 178 6.62 -11.03 2.16
N LEU A 179 6.00 -11.84 3.03
CA LEU A 179 5.76 -11.51 4.44
C LEU A 179 7.05 -11.10 5.16
N PHE A 180 8.17 -11.81 4.90
CA PHE A 180 9.49 -11.46 5.38
C PHE A 180 9.96 -10.10 4.82
N ARG A 181 10.11 -9.97 3.50
CA ARG A 181 10.64 -8.76 2.83
C ARG A 181 9.90 -7.51 3.29
N MET A 182 8.57 -7.57 3.27
CA MET A 182 7.70 -6.46 3.60
C MET A 182 7.89 -5.97 5.03
N MET A 183 7.99 -6.90 5.99
CA MET A 183 8.10 -6.56 7.41
C MET A 183 9.52 -6.15 7.79
N PHE A 184 10.52 -6.93 7.38
CA PHE A 184 11.93 -6.62 7.61
C PHE A 184 12.31 -5.26 7.01
N ALA A 185 11.88 -4.97 5.77
CA ALA A 185 12.12 -3.67 5.17
C ALA A 185 11.40 -2.54 5.92
N SER A 186 10.14 -2.74 6.31
CA SER A 186 9.39 -1.77 7.12
C SER A 186 10.04 -1.47 8.46
N GLY A 187 10.70 -2.44 9.09
CA GLY A 187 11.51 -2.22 10.29
C GLY A 187 12.80 -1.45 10.02
N CYS A 188 13.63 -1.93 9.09
CA CYS A 188 14.95 -1.34 8.84
C CYS A 188 14.88 0.11 8.33
N VAL A 189 13.92 0.48 7.46
CA VAL A 189 13.84 1.85 6.92
C VAL A 189 13.62 2.93 7.99
N LYS A 190 13.06 2.57 9.15
CA LYS A 190 12.83 3.49 10.28
C LYS A 190 14.14 4.04 10.86
N LEU A 191 15.23 3.27 10.78
CA LEU A 191 16.56 3.66 11.25
C LEU A 191 17.47 4.16 10.11
N ILE A 192 17.35 3.58 8.90
CA ILE A 192 18.05 4.08 7.68
C ILE A 192 17.73 5.56 7.42
N SER A 193 16.52 6.01 7.75
CA SER A 193 16.07 7.40 7.55
C SER A 193 16.79 8.47 8.34
N LYS A 194 17.67 8.11 9.29
CA LYS A 194 18.30 9.02 10.28
C LYS A 194 17.28 9.81 11.14
N CYS A 195 16.00 9.44 11.13
CA CYS A 195 14.92 10.19 11.80
C CYS A 195 15.17 10.29 13.33
N PRO A 196 15.31 11.49 13.92
CA PRO A 196 15.71 11.63 15.33
C PRO A 196 14.75 10.99 16.34
N THR A 197 13.44 10.91 16.03
CA THR A 197 12.45 10.30 16.94
C THR A 197 12.49 8.77 16.91
N TRP A 198 12.86 8.16 15.78
CA TRP A 198 13.13 6.72 15.70
C TRP A 198 14.41 6.38 16.48
N TRP A 199 15.52 7.10 16.23
CA TRP A 199 16.77 6.90 16.96
C TRP A 199 16.68 7.24 18.46
N GLY A 200 15.87 8.22 18.85
CA GLY A 200 15.59 8.58 20.24
C GLY A 200 14.52 7.73 20.95
N LEU A 201 13.95 6.72 20.25
CA LEU A 201 12.85 5.86 20.72
C LEU A 201 11.54 6.60 21.07
N THR A 202 11.39 7.86 20.64
CA THR A 202 10.22 8.74 20.89
C THR A 202 9.22 8.80 19.73
N ALA A 203 9.37 7.96 18.72
CA ALA A 203 8.55 8.01 17.51
C ALA A 203 7.04 7.69 17.72
N LEU A 204 6.68 6.86 18.70
CA LEU A 204 5.27 6.43 18.87
C LEU A 204 4.27 7.52 19.28
N PRO A 205 4.52 8.43 20.23
CA PRO A 205 3.60 9.54 20.49
C PRO A 205 3.41 10.43 19.24
N VAL A 206 4.48 10.72 18.51
CA VAL A 206 4.38 11.45 17.22
C VAL A 206 3.52 10.66 16.24
N HIS A 207 3.77 9.35 16.08
CA HIS A 207 2.99 8.47 15.21
C HIS A 207 1.49 8.47 15.53
N PHE A 208 1.11 8.41 16.82
CA PHE A 208 -0.30 8.39 17.22
C PHE A 208 -1.04 9.69 16.84
N GLU A 209 -0.39 10.85 16.96
CA GLU A 209 -0.92 12.16 16.56
C GLU A 209 -0.87 12.37 15.03
N SER A 210 0.25 12.04 14.39
CA SER A 210 0.58 12.49 13.04
C SER A 210 0.27 11.49 11.92
N GLN A 211 0.02 10.20 12.20
CA GLN A 211 -0.38 9.21 11.18
C GLN A 211 -1.58 9.66 10.34
N CYS A 212 -1.67 9.22 9.08
CA CYS A 212 -2.62 9.77 8.10
C CYS A 212 -4.07 9.84 8.60
N LEU A 213 -4.59 8.76 9.19
CA LEU A 213 -5.91 8.73 9.84
C LEU A 213 -5.83 8.04 11.21
N PRO A 214 -5.69 8.78 12.31
CA PRO A 214 -5.74 8.22 13.65
C PRO A 214 -7.18 7.82 14.01
N THR A 215 -7.34 6.81 14.85
CA THR A 215 -8.63 6.45 15.45
C THR A 215 -8.79 7.09 16.83
N TYR A 216 -10.00 7.01 17.40
CA TYR A 216 -10.28 7.41 18.78
C TYR A 216 -9.30 6.83 19.81
N LEU A 217 -8.88 5.57 19.67
CA LEU A 217 -7.94 4.92 20.59
C LEU A 217 -6.50 5.45 20.45
N SER A 218 -6.16 6.12 19.34
CA SER A 218 -4.86 6.77 19.16
C SER A 218 -4.62 7.85 20.21
N TRP A 219 -5.65 8.65 20.52
CA TRP A 219 -5.58 9.69 21.54
C TRP A 219 -5.27 9.09 22.92
N PHE A 220 -5.85 7.93 23.28
CA PHE A 220 -5.53 7.23 24.53
C PHE A 220 -4.14 6.58 24.52
N ALA A 221 -3.68 6.07 23.38
CA ALA A 221 -2.32 5.54 23.23
C ALA A 221 -1.25 6.65 23.35
N PHE A 222 -1.58 7.88 22.93
CA PHE A 222 -0.77 9.07 23.13
C PHE A 222 -0.65 9.46 24.62
N GLN A 223 -1.72 9.35 25.43
CA GLN A 223 -1.65 9.65 26.89
C GLN A 223 -0.83 8.64 27.72
N ALA A 224 -0.28 7.57 27.12
CA ALA A 224 0.54 6.60 27.84
C ALA A 224 1.89 7.24 28.28
N PRO A 225 2.50 6.79 29.40
CA PRO A 225 3.74 7.39 29.90
C PRO A 225 4.93 7.08 28.99
N GLU A 226 5.91 8.00 28.93
CA GLU A 226 7.06 7.96 28.01
C GLU A 226 7.82 6.61 28.01
N TYR A 227 8.01 5.99 29.18
CA TYR A 227 8.68 4.68 29.27
C TYR A 227 7.92 3.58 28.51
N PHE A 228 6.58 3.64 28.49
CA PHE A 228 5.75 2.69 27.76
C PHE A 228 5.84 2.92 26.25
N HIS A 229 5.89 4.17 25.79
CA HIS A 229 6.15 4.47 24.37
C HIS A 229 7.53 3.97 23.94
N LYS A 230 8.57 4.27 24.72
CA LYS A 230 9.95 3.85 24.41
C LYS A 230 10.10 2.33 24.38
N LEU A 231 9.56 1.61 25.37
CA LEU A 231 9.51 0.14 25.34
C LEU A 231 8.67 -0.40 24.18
N SER A 232 7.61 0.30 23.77
CA SER A 232 6.80 -0.08 22.61
C SER A 232 7.55 0.14 21.29
N VAL A 233 8.39 1.17 21.15
CA VAL A 233 9.29 1.32 19.98
C VAL A 233 10.30 0.19 19.92
N VAL A 234 10.90 -0.21 21.05
CA VAL A 234 11.79 -1.39 21.10
C VAL A 234 11.02 -2.67 20.74
N GLY A 235 9.80 -2.83 21.24
CA GLY A 235 8.90 -3.93 20.86
C GLY A 235 8.62 -3.99 19.36
N THR A 236 8.36 -2.83 18.73
CA THR A 236 8.23 -2.70 17.28
C THR A 236 9.51 -3.15 16.57
N TYR A 237 10.69 -2.60 16.90
CA TYR A 237 11.93 -3.03 16.26
C TYR A 237 12.19 -4.54 16.38
N ILE A 238 11.93 -5.13 17.55
CA ILE A 238 12.11 -6.57 17.78
C ILE A 238 11.16 -7.40 16.91
N ILE A 239 9.88 -7.01 16.79
CA ILE A 239 8.88 -7.72 15.98
C ILE A 239 9.14 -7.54 14.48
N GLU A 240 9.52 -6.33 14.06
CA GLU A 240 9.72 -5.99 12.65
C GLU A 240 11.09 -6.42 12.08
N ILE A 241 12.14 -6.49 12.89
CA ILE A 241 13.51 -6.82 12.43
C ILE A 241 13.89 -8.27 12.80
N PRO A 242 14.46 -8.62 13.98
CA PRO A 242 15.01 -9.96 14.24
C PRO A 242 13.96 -11.07 14.27
N MET A 243 12.72 -10.82 14.70
CA MET A 243 11.67 -11.83 14.70
C MET A 243 11.22 -12.28 13.30
N THR A 244 11.53 -11.53 12.23
CA THR A 244 11.17 -11.91 10.86
C THR A 244 11.99 -13.09 10.33
N PHE A 245 13.26 -13.23 10.71
CA PHE A 245 14.07 -14.41 10.35
C PHE A 245 13.47 -15.72 10.90
N LEU A 246 12.79 -15.65 12.04
CA LEU A 246 12.08 -16.78 12.65
C LEU A 246 10.81 -17.21 11.86
N PHE A 247 10.39 -16.49 10.81
CA PHE A 247 9.39 -16.97 9.86
C PHE A 247 9.87 -18.25 9.12
N PHE A 248 11.17 -18.33 8.83
CA PHE A 248 11.80 -19.49 8.18
C PHE A 248 12.13 -20.63 9.16
N ALA A 249 11.85 -20.46 10.46
CA ALA A 249 12.19 -21.45 11.48
C ALA A 249 11.53 -22.83 11.20
N PRO A 250 12.29 -23.94 11.30
CA PRO A 250 11.74 -25.27 11.09
C PRO A 250 10.76 -25.67 12.20
N THR A 251 10.98 -25.19 13.43
CA THR A 251 10.14 -25.53 14.59
C THR A 251 8.77 -24.85 14.53
N LYS A 252 7.71 -25.64 14.73
CA LYS A 252 6.32 -25.14 14.75
C LYS A 252 6.10 -24.08 15.84
N PHE A 253 6.75 -24.23 17.00
CA PHE A 253 6.62 -23.28 18.12
C PHE A 253 7.09 -21.87 17.75
N LEU A 254 8.28 -21.70 17.13
CA LEU A 254 8.79 -20.37 16.79
C LEU A 254 7.95 -19.70 15.68
N ARG A 255 7.43 -20.49 14.72
CA ARG A 255 6.45 -19.98 13.74
C ARG A 255 5.11 -19.60 14.39
N GLN A 256 4.65 -20.33 15.41
CA GLN A 256 3.43 -19.97 16.15
C GLN A 256 3.62 -18.69 16.96
N LEU A 257 4.79 -18.52 17.60
CA LEU A 257 5.10 -17.33 18.39
C LEU A 257 5.20 -16.08 17.50
N THR A 258 5.94 -16.15 16.39
CA THR A 258 6.02 -15.04 15.43
C THR A 258 4.67 -14.72 14.80
N PHE A 259 3.89 -15.73 14.40
CA PHE A 259 2.52 -15.54 13.93
C PHE A 259 1.69 -14.72 14.93
N TRP A 260 1.63 -15.11 16.20
CA TRP A 260 0.84 -14.38 17.20
C TRP A 260 1.39 -12.98 17.53
N ALA A 261 2.71 -12.78 17.48
CA ALA A 261 3.30 -11.45 17.62
C ALA A 261 2.90 -10.52 16.46
N GLN A 262 2.96 -11.02 15.23
CA GLN A 262 2.60 -10.28 14.01
C GLN A 262 1.09 -9.99 13.94
N ILE A 263 0.23 -10.95 14.27
CA ILE A 263 -1.23 -10.73 14.39
C ILE A 263 -1.52 -9.67 15.46
N LYS A 264 -0.84 -9.72 16.62
CA LYS A 264 -1.01 -8.72 17.68
C LYS A 264 -0.58 -7.31 17.22
N LEU A 265 0.56 -7.20 16.55
CA LEU A 265 1.03 -5.92 15.99
C LEU A 265 0.00 -5.33 15.02
N MET A 266 -0.52 -6.13 14.07
CA MET A 266 -1.56 -5.67 13.15
C MET A 266 -2.85 -5.24 13.87
N VAL A 267 -3.30 -5.98 14.89
CA VAL A 267 -4.50 -5.61 15.66
C VAL A 267 -4.29 -4.31 16.44
N ILE A 268 -3.12 -4.08 17.02
CA ILE A 268 -2.81 -2.81 17.70
C ILE A 268 -2.81 -1.65 16.68
N ILE A 269 -2.14 -1.82 15.53
CA ILE A 269 -2.12 -0.83 14.45
C ILE A 269 -3.54 -0.51 13.96
N MET A 270 -4.40 -1.52 13.75
CA MET A 270 -5.82 -1.33 13.41
C MET A 270 -6.60 -0.58 14.50
N LEU A 271 -6.30 -0.85 15.77
CA LEU A 271 -6.99 -0.19 16.87
C LEU A 271 -6.59 1.28 16.98
N THR A 272 -5.34 1.67 16.67
CA THR A 272 -4.86 3.06 16.75
C THR A 272 -4.93 3.85 15.43
N GLY A 273 -5.04 3.21 14.26
CA GLY A 273 -4.99 3.89 12.96
C GLY A 273 -5.81 3.20 11.86
N ASN A 274 -6.43 3.99 10.98
CA ASN A 274 -7.11 3.44 9.81
C ASN A 274 -6.13 3.18 8.66
N TYR A 275 -5.63 1.95 8.59
CA TYR A 275 -4.89 1.42 7.45
C TYR A 275 -5.74 0.54 6.54
N ASN A 276 -6.99 0.95 6.26
CA ASN A 276 -7.84 0.38 5.22
C ASN A 276 -7.92 -1.17 5.24
N PHE A 277 -7.55 -1.83 4.13
CA PHE A 277 -7.44 -3.29 4.03
C PHE A 277 -6.01 -3.82 4.27
N PHE A 278 -5.00 -2.96 4.42
CA PHE A 278 -3.59 -3.34 4.58
C PHE A 278 -3.36 -4.34 5.73
N ASN A 279 -3.89 -4.08 6.93
CA ASN A 279 -3.69 -4.99 8.06
C ASN A 279 -4.35 -6.36 7.81
N PHE A 280 -5.53 -6.39 7.17
CA PHE A 280 -6.21 -7.63 6.81
C PHE A 280 -5.43 -8.41 5.75
N LEU A 281 -4.80 -7.72 4.80
CA LEU A 281 -3.94 -8.32 3.78
C LEU A 281 -2.65 -8.88 4.41
N TYR A 282 -2.06 -8.18 5.38
CA TYR A 282 -0.93 -8.69 6.16
C TYR A 282 -1.31 -9.90 7.03
N ILE A 283 -2.48 -9.87 7.69
CA ILE A 283 -3.03 -11.01 8.44
C ILE A 283 -3.23 -12.21 7.49
N ALA A 284 -3.67 -12.00 6.25
CA ALA A 284 -3.75 -13.05 5.25
C ALA A 284 -2.35 -13.61 4.89
N LEU A 285 -1.34 -12.75 4.70
CA LEU A 285 0.06 -13.16 4.50
C LEU A 285 0.59 -14.00 5.66
N CYS A 286 0.24 -13.67 6.92
CA CYS A 286 0.65 -14.43 8.10
C CYS A 286 0.19 -15.90 8.06
N PHE A 287 -0.92 -16.24 7.38
CA PHE A 287 -1.33 -17.64 7.21
C PHE A 287 -0.28 -18.50 6.49
N SER A 288 0.67 -17.91 5.74
CA SER A 288 1.81 -18.64 5.15
C SER A 288 2.79 -19.24 6.18
N LEU A 289 2.73 -18.84 7.46
CA LEU A 289 3.49 -19.43 8.56
C LEU A 289 2.86 -20.75 9.07
N MET A 290 1.56 -20.91 8.86
CA MET A 290 0.76 -22.04 9.33
C MET A 290 0.94 -23.29 8.45
N ASP A 291 0.50 -24.42 8.99
CA ASP A 291 0.27 -25.67 8.25
C ASP A 291 -1.04 -26.30 8.76
N ASP A 292 -1.63 -27.25 8.03
CA ASP A 292 -2.98 -27.75 8.34
C ASP A 292 -3.08 -28.39 9.73
N SER A 293 -1.96 -28.82 10.33
CA SER A 293 -1.91 -29.35 11.72
C SER A 293 -2.15 -28.30 12.81
N TRP A 294 -2.36 -27.03 12.43
CA TRP A 294 -2.82 -25.95 13.30
C TRP A 294 -4.35 -25.80 13.26
N LEU A 295 -5.01 -26.41 12.25
CA LEU A 295 -6.43 -26.27 11.93
C LEU A 295 -7.22 -27.58 12.16
N GLU A 296 -6.58 -28.56 12.80
CA GLU A 296 -7.18 -29.84 13.21
C GLU A 296 -7.91 -29.69 14.55
N TYR A 297 -9.15 -29.18 14.50
CA TYR A 297 -10.04 -29.16 15.66
C TYR A 297 -10.50 -30.58 16.04
N GLY A 298 -10.27 -30.95 17.30
CA GLY A 298 -10.75 -32.18 17.92
C GLY A 298 -10.09 -32.39 19.29
N PRO A 299 -10.68 -33.20 20.18
CA PRO A 299 -10.10 -33.50 21.49
C PRO A 299 -8.91 -34.45 21.33
N ARG A 300 -7.78 -33.92 20.86
CA ARG A 300 -6.48 -34.58 21.02
C ARG A 300 -6.23 -34.72 22.53
N ARG A 301 -6.46 -35.93 23.06
CA ARG A 301 -5.80 -36.44 24.27
C ARG A 301 -4.28 -36.58 24.00
N SER A 302 -3.65 -35.44 23.68
CA SER A 302 -2.21 -35.32 23.62
C SER A 302 -1.72 -35.31 25.06
N TYR A 303 -1.50 -36.51 25.59
CA TYR A 303 -0.49 -36.70 26.61
C TYR A 303 0.81 -36.19 26.01
N ARG A 304 1.15 -34.93 26.30
CA ARG A 304 2.43 -34.35 25.91
C ARG A 304 3.48 -35.13 26.66
N SER A 305 4.26 -35.94 25.97
CA SER A 305 5.37 -36.67 26.58
C SER A 305 6.30 -35.67 27.26
N ALA A 306 6.94 -36.07 28.36
CA ALA A 306 7.85 -35.17 29.09
C ALA A 306 8.90 -34.50 28.16
N PRO A 307 9.51 -35.20 27.17
CA PRO A 307 10.37 -34.55 26.16
C PRO A 307 9.68 -33.45 25.33
N SER A 308 8.39 -33.58 25.02
CA SER A 308 7.64 -32.52 24.31
C SER A 308 7.36 -31.31 25.20
N ILE A 309 7.17 -31.51 26.51
CA ILE A 309 7.00 -30.41 27.48
C ILE A 309 8.34 -29.71 27.70
N ILE A 310 9.41 -30.48 27.96
CA ILE A 310 10.78 -29.97 28.10
C ILE A 310 11.20 -29.20 26.85
N SER A 311 10.97 -29.76 25.65
CA SER A 311 11.26 -29.05 24.39
C SER A 311 10.46 -27.75 24.27
N MET A 312 9.18 -27.71 24.65
CA MET A 312 8.41 -26.46 24.66
C MET A 312 9.01 -25.44 25.65
N ILE A 313 9.35 -25.86 26.87
CA ILE A 313 9.97 -24.98 27.89
C ILE A 313 11.32 -24.45 27.39
N MET A 314 12.18 -25.31 26.83
CA MET A 314 13.47 -24.89 26.28
C MET A 314 13.32 -23.93 25.09
N ASN A 315 12.30 -24.08 24.24
CA ASN A 315 12.02 -23.11 23.18
C ASN A 315 11.47 -21.79 23.74
N VAL A 316 10.65 -21.81 24.80
CA VAL A 316 10.17 -20.59 25.50
C VAL A 316 11.34 -19.86 26.15
N LEU A 317 12.18 -20.56 26.91
CA LEU A 317 13.34 -19.99 27.60
C LEU A 317 14.40 -19.49 26.61
N GLY A 318 14.69 -20.24 25.55
CA GLY A 318 15.61 -19.82 24.49
C GLY A 318 15.11 -18.60 23.72
N PHE A 319 13.80 -18.51 23.45
CA PHE A 319 13.21 -17.31 22.86
C PHE A 319 13.24 -16.11 23.83
N LEU A 320 12.86 -16.31 25.10
CA LEU A 320 12.90 -15.24 26.11
C LEU A 320 14.33 -14.73 26.32
N ALA A 321 15.31 -15.63 26.39
CA ALA A 321 16.73 -15.29 26.45
C ALA A 321 17.18 -14.51 25.20
N LEU A 322 16.76 -14.91 23.99
CA LEU A 322 17.05 -14.15 22.77
C LEU A 322 16.48 -12.72 22.83
N ILE A 323 15.23 -12.55 23.26
CA ILE A 323 14.60 -11.22 23.37
C ILE A 323 15.26 -10.37 24.45
N LEU A 324 15.59 -10.95 25.62
CA LEU A 324 16.29 -10.25 26.70
C LEU A 324 17.73 -9.88 26.30
N SER A 325 18.45 -10.77 25.61
CA SER A 325 19.77 -10.47 25.05
C SER A 325 19.71 -9.34 24.03
N ILE A 326 18.71 -9.33 23.13
CA ILE A 326 18.52 -8.23 22.17
C ILE A 326 18.22 -6.92 22.91
N GLY A 327 17.31 -6.95 23.88
CA GLY A 327 16.98 -5.79 24.73
C GLY A 327 18.18 -5.25 25.50
N TYR A 328 19.03 -6.13 26.03
CA TYR A 328 20.25 -5.76 26.75
C TYR A 328 21.32 -5.18 25.82
N PHE A 329 21.76 -5.95 24.81
CA PHE A 329 22.90 -5.57 23.95
C PHE A 329 22.62 -4.43 22.98
N PHE A 330 21.38 -4.22 22.52
CA PHE A 330 21.05 -3.19 21.53
C PHE A 330 20.24 -2.01 22.10
N PHE A 331 19.55 -2.19 23.24
CA PHE A 331 18.58 -1.22 23.77
C PHE A 331 18.79 -0.81 25.26
N ASP A 332 19.87 -1.26 25.90
CA ASP A 332 20.22 -0.92 27.30
C ASP A 332 19.15 -1.33 28.35
N ILE A 333 18.40 -2.40 28.08
CA ILE A 333 17.34 -2.90 28.98
C ILE A 333 17.97 -3.79 30.06
N GLY A 334 18.67 -3.16 31.00
CA GLY A 334 19.30 -3.80 32.17
C GLY A 334 18.45 -3.74 33.44
N LEU A 335 18.43 -4.84 34.22
CA LEU A 335 17.85 -4.90 35.56
C LEU A 335 18.74 -4.19 36.60
N SER A 336 18.94 -2.88 36.44
CA SER A 336 19.74 -2.08 37.37
C SER A 336 19.01 -1.91 38.71
N GLY A 337 19.68 -2.25 39.82
CA GLY A 337 19.06 -2.56 41.12
C GLY A 337 18.55 -1.36 41.95
N SER A 338 18.42 -0.16 41.39
CA SER A 338 18.11 1.06 42.16
C SER A 338 17.23 2.08 41.41
N SER A 339 15.92 1.84 41.48
CA SER A 339 14.86 2.88 41.52
C SER A 339 14.93 4.05 40.52
N ILE A 340 14.68 3.78 39.25
CA ILE A 340 14.03 4.67 38.25
C ILE A 340 13.56 3.75 37.09
N PRO A 341 12.46 4.06 36.36
CA PRO A 341 12.06 3.27 35.20
C PRO A 341 13.18 3.23 34.16
N ILE A 342 13.53 2.03 33.69
CA ILE A 342 14.60 1.81 32.70
C ILE A 342 14.19 2.48 31.39
N VAL A 343 14.80 3.62 31.06
CA VAL A 343 14.60 4.33 29.80
C VAL A 343 15.56 3.73 28.77
N PRO A 344 15.09 2.92 27.80
CA PRO A 344 15.97 2.26 26.84
C PRO A 344 16.67 3.28 25.93
N LYS A 345 17.82 2.88 25.37
CA LYS A 345 18.68 3.67 24.49
C LYS A 345 19.36 2.77 23.47
N LEU A 346 19.52 3.24 22.23
CA LEU A 346 20.27 2.49 21.21
C LEU A 346 21.76 2.42 21.59
N GLN A 347 22.31 1.21 21.59
CA GLN A 347 23.72 0.92 21.91
C GLN A 347 24.60 0.72 20.66
N PHE A 348 24.18 1.26 19.52
CA PHE A 348 24.88 1.19 18.23
C PHE A 348 24.76 2.53 17.48
N ASN A 349 25.67 2.78 16.55
CA ASN A 349 25.69 3.98 15.70
C ASN A 349 25.14 3.72 14.29
N TYR A 350 24.96 4.78 13.50
CA TYR A 350 24.40 4.70 12.14
C TYR A 350 25.24 3.82 11.19
N ALA A 351 26.57 3.90 11.21
CA ALA A 351 27.42 3.09 10.34
C ALA A 351 27.29 1.60 10.66
N GLN A 352 27.41 1.23 11.95
CA GLN A 352 27.19 -0.13 12.43
C GLN A 352 25.80 -0.68 12.05
N PHE A 353 24.78 0.18 12.02
CA PHE A 353 23.44 -0.21 11.59
C PHE A 353 23.34 -0.43 10.07
N ILE A 354 23.99 0.39 9.25
CA ILE A 354 24.03 0.19 7.79
C ILE A 354 24.84 -1.06 7.43
N ASP A 355 25.97 -1.32 8.09
CA ASP A 355 26.73 -2.56 7.95
C ASP A 355 25.87 -3.78 8.32
N PHE A 356 25.14 -3.71 9.45
CA PHE A 356 24.18 -4.72 9.85
C PHE A 356 23.06 -4.90 8.81
N VAL A 357 22.47 -3.83 8.28
CA VAL A 357 21.42 -3.92 7.24
C VAL A 357 21.96 -4.57 5.98
N SER A 358 23.17 -4.19 5.53
CA SER A 358 23.82 -4.78 4.36
C SER A 358 23.99 -6.29 4.53
N GLU A 359 24.70 -6.72 5.57
CA GLU A 359 25.02 -8.14 5.76
C GLU A 359 23.81 -8.99 6.16
N SER A 360 22.89 -8.47 6.98
CA SER A 360 21.65 -9.20 7.31
C SER A 360 20.70 -9.31 6.11
N SER A 361 20.69 -8.34 5.19
CA SER A 361 19.93 -8.43 3.94
C SER A 361 20.53 -9.47 2.99
N LYS A 362 21.85 -9.47 2.79
CA LYS A 362 22.58 -10.49 2.01
C LYS A 362 22.35 -11.90 2.59
N LEU A 363 22.47 -12.04 3.91
CA LEU A 363 22.16 -13.27 4.65
C LEU A 363 20.70 -13.71 4.45
N SER A 364 19.74 -12.77 4.44
CA SER A 364 18.33 -13.12 4.22
C SER A 364 18.06 -13.69 2.83
N VAL A 365 18.80 -13.26 1.80
CA VAL A 365 18.72 -13.84 0.44
C VAL A 365 19.31 -15.25 0.44
N ALA A 366 20.43 -15.49 1.12
CA ALA A 366 21.00 -16.83 1.27
C ALA A 366 20.06 -17.78 2.05
N VAL A 367 19.42 -17.30 3.12
CA VAL A 367 18.38 -18.04 3.88
C VAL A 367 17.15 -18.30 3.00
N GLY A 368 16.75 -17.33 2.16
CA GLY A 368 15.68 -17.48 1.18
C GLY A 368 15.96 -18.58 0.16
N TRP A 369 17.18 -18.61 -0.40
CA TRP A 369 17.63 -19.69 -1.29
C TRP A 369 17.64 -21.06 -0.59
N ALA A 370 18.19 -21.15 0.62
CA ALA A 370 18.21 -22.40 1.40
C ALA A 370 16.78 -22.89 1.71
N PHE A 371 15.87 -21.98 2.06
CA PHE A 371 14.46 -22.28 2.30
C PHE A 371 13.75 -22.76 1.03
N LEU A 372 13.99 -22.13 -0.12
CA LEU A 372 13.44 -22.58 -1.41
C LEU A 372 13.98 -23.94 -1.85
N ALA A 373 15.28 -24.20 -1.67
CA ALA A 373 15.88 -25.50 -1.96
C ALA A 373 15.29 -26.61 -1.07
N TRP A 374 15.16 -26.36 0.23
CA TRP A 374 14.54 -27.28 1.18
C TRP A 374 13.06 -27.55 0.86
N ASN A 375 12.28 -26.51 0.55
CA ASN A 375 10.89 -26.67 0.13
C ASN A 375 10.77 -27.43 -1.21
N SER A 376 11.74 -27.27 -2.12
CA SER A 376 11.77 -27.97 -3.41
C SER A 376 12.01 -29.47 -3.21
N LEU A 377 12.92 -29.84 -2.31
CA LEU A 377 13.13 -31.23 -1.89
C LEU A 377 11.87 -31.82 -1.24
N GLN A 378 11.19 -31.08 -0.36
CA GLN A 378 9.92 -31.53 0.22
C GLN A 378 8.83 -31.72 -0.85
N ALA A 379 8.69 -30.78 -1.77
CA ALA A 379 7.71 -30.86 -2.86
C ALA A 379 7.97 -32.07 -3.77
N LEU A 380 9.23 -32.34 -4.14
CA LEU A 380 9.60 -33.53 -4.92
C LEU A 380 9.34 -34.84 -4.15
N GLN A 381 9.67 -34.90 -2.85
CA GLN A 381 9.35 -36.05 -2.01
C GLN A 381 7.84 -36.31 -1.89
N ILE A 382 7.02 -35.27 -1.76
CA ILE A 382 5.56 -35.39 -1.74
C ILE A 382 5.03 -35.83 -3.12
N ALA A 383 5.59 -35.31 -4.22
CA ALA A 383 5.19 -35.69 -5.58
C ALA A 383 5.39 -37.19 -5.85
N LEU A 384 6.56 -37.71 -5.49
CA LEU A 384 6.92 -39.13 -5.61
C LEU A 384 6.03 -40.04 -4.74
N ARG A 385 5.70 -39.61 -3.51
CA ARG A 385 4.90 -40.41 -2.55
C ARG A 385 3.39 -40.37 -2.80
N THR A 386 2.88 -39.36 -3.48
CA THR A 386 1.42 -39.17 -3.69
C THR A 386 0.87 -39.99 -4.86
N SER A 387 1.70 -40.37 -5.82
CA SER A 387 1.24 -41.02 -7.06
C SER A 387 1.00 -42.52 -6.93
N ARG A 388 -0.27 -42.93 -6.96
CA ARG A 388 -0.71 -44.34 -7.08
C ARG A 388 -0.56 -44.93 -8.48
N SER A 389 -0.08 -44.18 -9.47
CA SER A 389 0.14 -44.64 -10.84
C SER A 389 1.29 -43.89 -11.52
N LEU A 390 2.04 -44.56 -12.39
CA LEU A 390 3.23 -44.01 -13.06
C LEU A 390 2.92 -42.70 -13.82
N PHE A 391 1.83 -42.69 -14.61
CA PHE A 391 1.40 -41.50 -15.34
C PHE A 391 0.99 -40.34 -14.43
N GLY A 392 0.35 -40.63 -13.28
CA GLY A 392 0.06 -39.62 -12.26
C GLY A 392 1.32 -39.08 -11.57
N GLY A 393 2.33 -39.93 -11.38
CA GLY A 393 3.65 -39.54 -10.87
C GLY A 393 4.37 -38.59 -11.80
N LEU A 394 4.48 -38.94 -13.08
CA LEU A 394 5.10 -38.09 -14.11
C LEU A 394 4.42 -36.70 -14.19
N ILE A 395 3.08 -36.66 -14.16
CA ILE A 395 2.33 -35.40 -14.12
C ILE A 395 2.60 -34.60 -12.85
N ASN A 396 2.59 -35.24 -11.67
CA ASN A 396 2.89 -34.56 -10.41
C ASN A 396 4.31 -34.00 -10.38
N ILE A 397 5.30 -34.75 -10.88
CA ILE A 397 6.71 -34.33 -10.96
C ILE A 397 6.85 -33.15 -11.94
N LEU A 398 6.23 -33.21 -13.12
CA LEU A 398 6.29 -32.13 -14.11
C LEU A 398 5.67 -30.83 -13.58
N PHE A 399 4.48 -30.88 -12.97
CA PHE A 399 3.89 -29.70 -12.34
C PHE A 399 4.70 -29.21 -11.12
N THR A 400 5.31 -30.11 -10.36
CA THR A 400 6.17 -29.71 -9.23
C THR A 400 7.40 -28.95 -9.71
N ASN A 401 8.10 -29.43 -10.75
CA ASN A 401 9.24 -28.73 -11.33
C ASN A 401 8.82 -27.38 -11.94
N LEU A 402 7.67 -27.29 -12.61
CA LEU A 402 7.12 -26.01 -13.09
C LEU A 402 6.91 -25.01 -11.94
N PHE A 403 6.33 -25.43 -10.82
CA PHE A 403 6.13 -24.53 -9.67
C PHE A 403 7.41 -24.24 -8.88
N VAL A 404 8.40 -25.12 -8.87
CA VAL A 404 9.75 -24.82 -8.36
C VAL A 404 10.41 -23.74 -9.24
N PHE A 405 10.39 -23.89 -10.57
CA PHE A 405 10.92 -22.89 -11.51
C PHE A 405 10.23 -21.52 -11.36
N LEU A 406 8.89 -21.48 -11.38
CA LEU A 406 8.12 -20.25 -11.19
C LEU A 406 8.39 -19.60 -9.82
N SER A 407 8.69 -20.39 -8.79
CA SER A 407 9.04 -19.87 -7.47
C SER A 407 10.47 -19.31 -7.42
N ALA A 408 11.45 -20.00 -8.00
CA ALA A 408 12.80 -19.47 -8.14
C ALA A 408 12.83 -18.18 -8.96
N PHE A 409 12.06 -18.12 -10.06
CA PHE A 409 11.92 -16.92 -10.89
C PHE A 409 11.31 -15.74 -10.13
N MET A 410 10.17 -15.94 -9.45
CA MET A 410 9.54 -14.88 -8.63
C MET A 410 10.43 -14.44 -7.46
N PHE A 411 11.18 -15.35 -6.85
CA PHE A 411 12.17 -15.01 -5.83
C PHE A 411 13.26 -14.12 -6.41
N CYS A 412 13.92 -14.55 -7.51
CA CYS A 412 14.94 -13.76 -8.20
C CYS A 412 14.46 -12.34 -8.55
N LEU A 413 13.30 -12.20 -9.18
CA LEU A 413 12.73 -10.88 -9.53
C LEU A 413 12.53 -9.96 -8.31
N SER A 414 12.24 -10.55 -7.14
CA SER A 414 11.97 -9.79 -5.91
C SER A 414 13.21 -9.42 -5.10
N VAL A 415 14.39 -9.98 -5.42
CA VAL A 415 15.65 -9.65 -4.71
C VAL A 415 16.13 -8.24 -5.05
N PRO A 416 16.18 -7.78 -6.32
CA PRO A 416 16.59 -6.40 -6.64
C PRO A 416 15.69 -5.34 -6.01
N THR A 417 14.36 -5.51 -6.06
CA THR A 417 13.41 -4.54 -5.49
C THR A 417 13.46 -4.51 -3.95
N PHE A 418 13.75 -5.64 -3.31
CA PHE A 418 14.01 -5.72 -1.87
C PHE A 418 15.31 -5.02 -1.46
N LEU A 419 16.44 -5.41 -2.06
CA LEU A 419 17.77 -4.90 -1.68
C LEU A 419 17.90 -3.39 -1.99
N ARG A 420 17.44 -2.93 -3.16
CA ARG A 420 17.39 -1.49 -3.49
C ARG A 420 16.48 -0.71 -2.55
N GLY A 421 15.37 -1.30 -2.08
CA GLY A 421 14.50 -0.71 -1.07
C GLY A 421 15.17 -0.42 0.28
N LEU A 422 16.28 -1.11 0.55
CA LEU A 422 17.13 -1.00 1.73
C LEU A 422 18.46 -0.26 1.48
N GLY A 423 18.68 0.27 0.28
CA GLY A 423 19.94 0.92 -0.11
C GLY A 423 21.10 -0.02 -0.40
N VAL A 424 20.85 -1.33 -0.50
CA VAL A 424 21.86 -2.35 -0.83
C VAL A 424 21.94 -2.50 -2.35
N ASN A 425 23.01 -1.97 -2.95
CA ASN A 425 23.23 -1.97 -4.39
C ASN A 425 23.89 -3.25 -4.94
N GLU A 426 24.46 -4.08 -4.07
CA GLU A 426 24.98 -5.41 -4.41
C GLU A 426 23.84 -6.42 -4.48
N TYR A 427 23.78 -7.23 -5.54
CA TYR A 427 22.79 -8.31 -5.69
C TYR A 427 23.48 -9.69 -5.70
N PRO A 428 24.03 -10.17 -4.57
CA PRO A 428 24.68 -11.47 -4.53
C PRO A 428 23.67 -12.60 -4.76
N TYR A 429 24.15 -13.70 -5.33
CA TYR A 429 23.38 -14.93 -5.58
C TYR A 429 22.19 -14.80 -6.55
N ILE A 430 22.16 -13.79 -7.43
CA ILE A 430 21.24 -13.73 -8.59
C ILE A 430 22.00 -13.50 -9.92
N PRO A 431 21.48 -13.97 -11.06
CA PRO A 431 22.04 -13.65 -12.38
C PRO A 431 21.94 -12.16 -12.76
N THR A 432 22.94 -11.66 -13.50
CA THR A 432 23.10 -10.23 -13.86
C THR A 432 21.98 -9.65 -14.72
N ASN A 433 21.24 -10.48 -15.45
CA ASN A 433 20.09 -10.05 -16.27
C ASN A 433 18.78 -9.89 -15.46
N VAL A 434 18.71 -10.39 -14.23
CA VAL A 434 17.47 -10.34 -13.42
C VAL A 434 17.02 -8.91 -13.10
N PRO A 435 17.88 -7.95 -12.73
CA PRO A 435 17.47 -6.55 -12.55
C PRO A 435 16.90 -5.91 -13.83
N GLN A 436 17.46 -6.23 -15.00
CA GLN A 436 16.97 -5.73 -16.29
C GLN A 436 15.56 -6.28 -16.60
N ILE A 437 15.36 -7.59 -16.42
CA ILE A 437 14.05 -8.24 -16.58
C ILE A 437 13.04 -7.68 -15.55
N GLY A 438 13.49 -7.41 -14.31
CA GLY A 438 12.68 -6.79 -13.27
C GLY A 438 12.20 -5.39 -13.65
N ASN A 439 13.08 -4.54 -14.18
CA ASN A 439 12.72 -3.22 -14.71
C ASN A 439 11.71 -3.35 -15.89
N SER A 440 11.99 -4.23 -16.86
CA SER A 440 11.11 -4.46 -18.03
C SER A 440 9.75 -5.07 -17.72
N LEU A 441 9.55 -5.60 -16.50
CA LEU A 441 8.27 -6.10 -15.99
C LEU A 441 7.69 -5.20 -14.89
N GLY A 442 8.30 -4.03 -14.63
CA GLY A 442 7.93 -3.13 -13.54
C GLY A 442 6.49 -2.62 -13.63
N HIS A 443 6.00 -2.36 -14.85
CA HIS A 443 4.62 -1.96 -15.14
C HIS A 443 3.57 -3.01 -14.78
N LEU A 444 3.96 -4.27 -14.55
CA LEU A 444 3.06 -5.32 -14.06
C LEU A 444 2.96 -5.36 -12.52
N HIS A 445 3.81 -4.61 -11.80
CA HIS A 445 3.87 -4.60 -10.33
C HIS A 445 3.98 -5.99 -9.68
N LEU A 446 4.73 -6.91 -10.34
CA LEU A 446 4.92 -8.29 -9.88
C LEU A 446 5.74 -8.39 -8.58
N THR A 447 6.58 -7.39 -8.31
CA THR A 447 7.34 -7.24 -7.06
C THR A 447 7.46 -5.75 -6.72
N SER A 448 7.39 -5.38 -5.44
CA SER A 448 7.59 -4.01 -4.97
C SER A 448 8.62 -3.92 -3.84
N SER A 449 9.17 -2.72 -3.64
CA SER A 449 9.85 -2.32 -2.40
C SER A 449 8.81 -1.87 -1.36
N TYR A 450 9.15 -1.97 -0.08
CA TYR A 450 8.25 -1.67 1.05
C TYR A 450 8.97 -0.85 2.11
N GLY A 451 8.26 0.10 2.75
CA GLY A 451 8.89 0.97 3.74
C GLY A 451 7.97 2.04 4.31
N LEU A 452 6.89 1.63 4.97
CA LEU A 452 5.98 2.55 5.65
C LEU A 452 6.67 3.22 6.87
N PHE A 453 6.36 4.50 7.09
CA PHE A 453 6.85 5.31 8.22
C PHE A 453 8.38 5.36 8.37
N ARG A 454 9.09 5.34 7.24
CA ARG A 454 10.55 5.57 7.12
C ARG A 454 11.02 6.73 8.00
N SER A 455 10.39 7.90 7.90
CA SER A 455 10.55 9.02 8.84
C SER A 455 9.21 9.38 9.48
N MET A 456 9.23 9.95 10.68
CA MET A 456 8.06 10.57 11.31
C MET A 456 7.83 11.95 10.74
N THR A 457 6.74 12.11 10.00
CA THR A 457 6.18 13.40 9.61
C THR A 457 5.43 14.02 10.79
N GLY A 458 5.36 15.35 10.87
CA GLY A 458 4.67 16.06 11.96
C GLY A 458 5.41 16.08 13.31
N VAL A 459 6.73 16.01 13.32
CA VAL A 459 7.52 16.36 14.53
C VAL A 459 7.29 17.86 14.82
N GLY A 460 6.81 18.18 16.01
CA GLY A 460 6.37 19.53 16.35
C GLY A 460 4.94 19.88 15.88
N GLY A 461 4.13 18.86 15.57
CA GLY A 461 2.70 18.99 15.28
C GLY A 461 2.30 18.41 13.94
N ARG A 462 1.13 17.80 13.89
CA ARG A 462 0.53 17.20 12.69
C ARG A 462 0.19 18.30 11.67
N PRO A 463 0.82 18.37 10.49
CA PRO A 463 0.42 19.32 9.46
C PRO A 463 -0.92 18.92 8.86
N GLU A 464 -1.87 19.85 8.81
CA GLU A 464 -3.19 19.67 8.22
C GLU A 464 -3.55 20.86 7.34
N LEU A 465 -3.98 20.56 6.10
CA LEU A 465 -4.57 21.55 5.22
C LEU A 465 -6.07 21.69 5.55
N ILE A 466 -6.46 22.94 5.78
CA ILE A 466 -7.85 23.37 5.98
C ILE A 466 -8.23 24.23 4.77
N ILE A 467 -9.31 23.85 4.09
CA ILE A 467 -9.84 24.59 2.93
C ILE A 467 -10.96 25.49 3.43
N GLU A 468 -10.91 26.77 3.10
CA GLU A 468 -11.91 27.75 3.50
C GLU A 468 -12.53 28.44 2.28
N GLY A 469 -13.85 28.57 2.26
CA GLY A 469 -14.59 29.38 1.29
C GLY A 469 -15.05 30.72 1.88
N SER A 470 -15.21 31.73 1.04
CA SER A 470 -15.92 32.98 1.36
C SER A 470 -16.56 33.63 0.14
N ASN A 471 -17.51 34.53 0.39
CA ASN A 471 -18.11 35.41 -0.63
C ASN A 471 -17.46 36.80 -0.67
N SER A 472 -16.42 37.03 0.14
CA SER A 472 -15.68 38.29 0.23
C SER A 472 -14.24 38.03 0.67
N MET A 473 -13.27 38.72 0.09
CA MET A 473 -11.86 38.68 0.53
C MET A 473 -11.70 39.03 2.02
N LYS A 474 -12.59 39.87 2.56
CA LYS A 474 -12.60 40.28 3.98
C LYS A 474 -13.25 39.24 4.91
N GLY A 475 -13.74 38.12 4.37
CA GLY A 475 -14.51 37.13 5.11
C GLY A 475 -15.99 37.52 5.32
N PRO A 476 -16.71 36.79 6.20
CA PRO A 476 -16.24 35.68 7.02
C PRO A 476 -15.80 34.49 6.16
N TRP A 477 -14.69 33.88 6.54
CA TRP A 477 -14.21 32.62 5.96
C TRP A 477 -14.85 31.45 6.70
N ARG A 478 -15.13 30.35 5.98
CA ARG A 478 -15.77 29.15 6.54
C ARG A 478 -15.07 27.90 6.07
N GLU A 479 -14.72 27.03 7.02
CA GLU A 479 -13.99 25.79 6.78
C GLU A 479 -14.88 24.72 6.14
N TYR A 480 -14.36 24.06 5.10
CA TYR A 480 -14.93 22.82 4.59
C TYR A 480 -14.48 21.64 5.45
N ASN A 481 -15.46 20.89 5.95
CA ASN A 481 -15.21 19.65 6.68
C ASN A 481 -15.05 18.45 5.74
N PHE A 482 -14.37 17.41 6.23
CA PHE A 482 -14.08 16.19 5.49
C PHE A 482 -14.58 14.97 6.26
N LEU A 483 -14.86 13.89 5.53
CA LEU A 483 -15.54 12.74 6.11
C LEU A 483 -14.73 12.06 7.23
N TYR A 484 -13.40 12.04 7.16
CA TYR A 484 -12.58 11.20 8.04
C TYR A 484 -11.29 11.82 8.58
N LYS A 485 -10.61 12.73 7.86
CA LYS A 485 -9.42 13.43 8.40
C LYS A 485 -9.79 14.37 9.56
N PRO A 486 -8.83 14.72 10.44
CA PRO A 486 -9.04 15.76 11.44
C PRO A 486 -9.46 17.12 10.84
N GLY A 487 -10.28 17.86 11.60
CA GLY A 487 -10.89 19.12 11.19
C GLY A 487 -11.38 19.89 12.42
N ALA A 488 -12.67 19.75 12.76
CA ALA A 488 -13.23 20.28 13.99
C ALA A 488 -12.50 19.74 15.25
N LEU A 489 -12.31 20.60 16.26
CA LEU A 489 -11.43 20.34 17.41
C LEU A 489 -12.08 19.46 18.49
N ASP A 490 -13.39 19.56 18.63
CA ASP A 490 -14.28 18.76 19.48
C ASP A 490 -14.56 17.36 18.90
N CYS A 491 -14.33 17.15 17.60
CA CYS A 491 -14.53 15.86 16.93
C CYS A 491 -13.44 14.84 17.27
N ALA A 492 -13.86 13.74 17.89
CA ALA A 492 -13.06 12.54 18.09
C ALA A 492 -12.62 11.93 16.74
N PRO A 493 -11.37 11.40 16.61
CA PRO A 493 -10.93 10.75 15.37
C PRO A 493 -11.75 9.49 15.06
N LYS A 494 -12.31 9.41 13.85
CA LYS A 494 -13.33 8.41 13.48
C LYS A 494 -12.71 7.02 13.25
N MET A 495 -13.40 5.96 13.67
CA MET A 495 -13.03 4.57 13.33
C MET A 495 -13.82 4.08 12.12
N MET A 496 -13.12 3.57 11.11
CA MET A 496 -13.70 3.37 9.77
C MET A 496 -13.08 2.20 8.97
N LEU A 497 -12.35 1.32 9.63
CA LEU A 497 -11.78 0.13 9.00
C LEU A 497 -12.92 -0.76 8.42
N PRO A 498 -12.77 -1.31 7.20
CA PRO A 498 -11.55 -1.37 6.40
C PRO A 498 -11.53 -0.37 5.22
N HIS A 499 -12.29 0.72 5.27
CA HIS A 499 -12.41 1.68 4.16
C HIS A 499 -11.16 2.57 3.99
N GLN A 500 -10.77 2.82 2.74
CA GLN A 500 -9.74 3.77 2.34
C GLN A 500 -10.38 5.03 1.73
N PRO A 501 -10.46 6.16 2.46
CA PRO A 501 -10.83 7.44 1.87
C PRO A 501 -9.60 8.02 1.17
N ARG A 502 -9.59 7.95 -0.17
CA ARG A 502 -8.42 8.29 -0.99
C ARG A 502 -8.17 9.81 -1.01
N LEU A 503 -9.21 10.63 -0.85
CA LEU A 503 -9.10 12.08 -0.72
C LEU A 503 -8.47 12.51 0.62
N ASP A 504 -9.04 12.09 1.74
CA ASP A 504 -8.53 12.38 3.09
C ASP A 504 -7.06 11.93 3.26
N TRP A 505 -6.70 10.75 2.74
CA TRP A 505 -5.31 10.27 2.74
C TRP A 505 -4.38 11.14 1.88
N GLN A 506 -4.80 11.61 0.70
CA GLN A 506 -3.97 12.47 -0.14
C GLN A 506 -3.82 13.90 0.43
N LEU A 507 -4.84 14.44 1.10
CA LEU A 507 -4.73 15.73 1.77
C LEU A 507 -3.65 15.75 2.87
N TRP A 508 -3.46 14.63 3.57
CA TRP A 508 -2.34 14.47 4.50
C TRP A 508 -0.97 14.51 3.81
N PHE A 509 -0.83 13.91 2.62
CA PHE A 509 0.40 14.01 1.83
C PHE A 509 0.63 15.42 1.29
N ALA A 510 -0.42 16.11 0.82
CA ALA A 510 -0.32 17.49 0.35
C ALA A 510 0.08 18.46 1.48
N ALA A 511 -0.31 18.22 2.73
CA ALA A 511 0.11 19.02 3.88
C ALA A 511 1.62 18.92 4.22
N LEU A 512 2.36 18.01 3.57
CA LEU A 512 3.81 17.83 3.73
C LEU A 512 4.64 18.53 2.64
N GLY A 513 3.99 19.09 1.61
CA GLY A 513 4.64 19.73 0.46
C GLY A 513 3.94 21.01 0.03
N SER A 514 4.28 21.51 -1.15
CA SER A 514 3.64 22.70 -1.72
C SER A 514 2.49 22.33 -2.67
N TYR A 515 1.65 23.32 -3.03
CA TYR A 515 0.55 23.06 -3.97
C TYR A 515 1.04 22.74 -5.39
N GLN A 516 2.21 23.24 -5.81
CA GLN A 516 2.78 22.96 -7.14
C GLN A 516 3.21 21.49 -7.27
N GLN A 517 3.59 20.86 -6.16
CA GLN A 517 3.87 19.41 -6.09
C GLN A 517 2.58 18.57 -6.10
N ASN A 518 1.42 19.20 -5.89
CA ASN A 518 0.11 18.56 -5.74
C ASN A 518 -0.92 19.16 -6.72
N PRO A 519 -0.73 19.07 -8.06
CA PRO A 519 -1.63 19.69 -9.04
C PRO A 519 -3.10 19.21 -8.94
N TRP A 520 -3.31 18.00 -8.39
CA TRP A 520 -4.65 17.48 -8.07
C TRP A 520 -5.40 18.35 -7.05
N PHE A 521 -4.70 19.05 -6.15
CA PHE A 521 -5.28 19.95 -5.17
C PHE A 521 -5.85 21.22 -5.82
N ILE A 522 -5.22 21.71 -6.90
CA ILE A 522 -5.77 22.82 -7.71
C ILE A 522 -7.09 22.39 -8.35
N SER A 523 -7.16 21.16 -8.88
CA SER A 523 -8.40 20.61 -9.43
C SER A 523 -9.49 20.45 -8.36
N LEU A 524 -9.15 20.01 -7.15
CA LEU A 524 -10.08 19.97 -6.01
C LEU A 524 -10.67 21.37 -5.73
N VAL A 525 -9.83 22.41 -5.61
CA VAL A 525 -10.27 23.79 -5.36
C VAL A 525 -11.14 24.33 -6.49
N TYR A 526 -10.75 24.08 -7.75
CA TYR A 526 -11.55 24.41 -8.93
C TYR A 526 -12.96 23.77 -8.87
N ARG A 527 -13.04 22.47 -8.54
CA ARG A 527 -14.31 21.74 -8.44
C ARG A 527 -15.17 22.22 -7.27
N ILE A 528 -14.57 22.63 -6.15
CA ILE A 528 -15.28 23.26 -5.02
C ILE A 528 -15.90 24.60 -5.46
N LEU A 529 -15.14 25.45 -6.17
CA LEU A 529 -15.63 26.73 -6.70
C LEU A 529 -16.71 26.55 -7.80
N GLN A 530 -16.79 25.39 -8.45
CA GLN A 530 -17.87 25.02 -9.37
C GLN A 530 -19.06 24.31 -8.69
N ASN A 531 -19.05 24.14 -7.36
CA ASN A 531 -20.04 23.40 -6.56
C ASN A 531 -20.27 21.95 -7.03
N GLU A 532 -19.24 21.31 -7.59
CA GLU A 532 -19.35 20.02 -8.30
C GLU A 532 -19.74 18.89 -7.34
N HIS A 533 -21.00 18.46 -7.44
CA HIS A 533 -21.63 17.57 -6.45
C HIS A 533 -20.89 16.24 -6.27
N ASP A 534 -20.35 15.67 -7.34
CA ASP A 534 -19.64 14.39 -7.32
C ASP A 534 -18.34 14.48 -6.49
N VAL A 535 -17.68 15.64 -6.51
CA VAL A 535 -16.47 15.94 -5.71
C VAL A 535 -16.85 16.28 -4.27
N LEU A 536 -17.90 17.09 -4.06
CA LEU A 536 -18.38 17.44 -2.72
C LEU A 536 -18.96 16.24 -1.95
N ASN A 537 -19.42 15.19 -2.65
CA ASN A 537 -19.80 13.91 -2.03
C ASN A 537 -18.59 13.12 -1.43
N LEU A 538 -17.34 13.52 -1.73
CA LEU A 538 -16.13 13.01 -1.06
C LEU A 538 -15.81 13.75 0.25
N MET A 539 -16.56 14.83 0.55
CA MET A 539 -16.35 15.74 1.68
C MET A 539 -17.51 15.63 2.67
N ASP A 540 -17.42 16.31 3.83
CA ASP A 540 -18.53 16.29 4.79
C ASP A 540 -19.67 17.20 4.29
N LYS A 541 -20.68 16.55 3.70
CA LYS A 541 -21.83 17.21 3.07
C LYS A 541 -22.82 17.80 4.08
N GLU A 542 -22.89 17.24 5.29
CA GLU A 542 -23.76 17.76 6.36
C GLU A 542 -23.18 19.05 6.95
N LEU A 543 -21.84 19.14 7.00
CA LEU A 543 -21.09 20.30 7.45
C LEU A 543 -20.55 21.17 6.30
N ASN A 544 -21.18 21.14 5.11
CA ASN A 544 -20.81 22.02 3.99
C ASN A 544 -21.26 23.47 4.27
N PRO A 545 -20.33 24.46 4.36
CA PRO A 545 -20.68 25.86 4.62
C PRO A 545 -21.35 26.61 3.45
N PHE A 546 -21.37 26.00 2.25
CA PHE A 546 -21.88 26.55 0.99
C PHE A 546 -22.71 25.51 0.21
N PRO A 547 -23.92 25.13 0.68
CA PRO A 547 -24.73 24.09 0.03
C PRO A 547 -25.46 24.59 -1.22
N ASP A 548 -26.07 25.79 -1.18
CA ASP A 548 -26.96 26.27 -2.25
C ASP A 548 -26.24 26.91 -3.44
N ARG A 549 -25.04 27.48 -3.19
CA ARG A 549 -24.22 28.22 -4.17
C ARG A 549 -22.74 28.09 -3.80
N PRO A 550 -21.81 28.03 -4.76
CA PRO A 550 -20.38 28.03 -4.46
C PRO A 550 -19.93 29.33 -3.78
N PRO A 551 -18.81 29.30 -3.02
CA PRO A 551 -18.13 30.50 -2.57
C PRO A 551 -17.48 31.24 -3.75
N LYS A 552 -17.39 32.58 -3.69
CA LYS A 552 -16.66 33.39 -4.69
C LYS A 552 -15.13 33.28 -4.58
N PHE A 553 -14.63 32.91 -3.41
CA PHE A 553 -13.22 32.81 -3.10
C PHE A 553 -12.95 31.55 -2.29
N VAL A 554 -11.87 30.82 -2.62
CA VAL A 554 -11.37 29.70 -1.82
C VAL A 554 -9.88 29.91 -1.55
N ARG A 555 -9.48 29.59 -0.32
CA ARG A 555 -8.08 29.56 0.11
C ARG A 555 -7.79 28.26 0.86
N ALA A 556 -6.52 27.90 0.97
CA ALA A 556 -6.06 26.89 1.91
C ALA A 556 -5.25 27.53 3.04
N GLN A 557 -5.26 26.93 4.22
CA GLN A 557 -4.38 27.28 5.33
C GLN A 557 -3.75 26.03 5.93
N LEU A 558 -2.46 26.12 6.27
CA LEU A 558 -1.72 25.04 6.91
C LEU A 558 -1.68 25.27 8.43
N TYR A 559 -2.29 24.35 9.16
CA TYR A 559 -2.26 24.32 10.62
C TYR A 559 -1.34 23.20 11.10
N HIS A 560 -0.74 23.38 12.28
CA HIS A 560 -0.24 22.26 13.08
C HIS A 560 -1.33 21.87 14.08
N TYR A 561 -1.77 20.61 14.02
CA TYR A 561 -2.72 20.00 14.95
C TYR A 561 -1.96 19.19 16.02
N HIS A 562 -2.51 19.20 17.24
CA HIS A 562 -1.97 18.49 18.38
C HIS A 562 -3.08 17.77 19.15
N PHE A 563 -2.78 16.60 19.72
CA PHE A 563 -3.69 15.98 20.69
C PHE A 563 -3.69 16.74 22.02
N THR A 564 -4.87 16.93 22.59
CA THR A 564 -5.03 17.47 23.95
C THR A 564 -4.42 16.54 25.00
N GLN A 565 -3.87 17.10 26.08
CA GLN A 565 -3.08 16.36 27.08
C GLN A 565 -3.88 15.97 28.33
N SER A 566 -5.17 16.35 28.43
CA SER A 566 -6.01 16.05 29.58
C SER A 566 -7.34 15.40 29.19
N ILE A 567 -7.69 14.33 29.89
CA ILE A 567 -8.97 13.61 29.77
C ILE A 567 -10.17 14.50 30.19
N ARG A 568 -9.91 15.68 30.78
CA ARG A 568 -10.94 16.66 31.16
C ARG A 568 -11.15 17.75 30.11
N ASP A 569 -10.33 17.76 29.05
CA ASP A 569 -10.42 18.78 28.00
C ASP A 569 -11.64 18.50 27.12
N ARG A 570 -12.35 19.54 26.70
CA ARG A 570 -13.57 19.40 25.87
C ARG A 570 -13.29 19.13 24.39
N HIS A 571 -12.02 19.17 23.99
CA HIS A 571 -11.56 19.00 22.63
C HIS A 571 -10.59 17.80 22.57
N PHE A 572 -10.59 17.08 21.45
CA PHE A 572 -9.56 16.05 21.18
C PHE A 572 -8.31 16.66 20.54
N TRP A 573 -8.46 17.83 19.92
CA TRP A 573 -7.41 18.55 19.24
C TRP A 573 -7.25 19.99 19.75
N SER A 574 -6.03 20.49 19.74
CA SER A 574 -5.71 21.91 19.60
C SER A 574 -5.03 22.14 18.25
N ARG A 575 -5.04 23.37 17.73
CA ARG A 575 -4.32 23.70 16.48
C ARG A 575 -3.77 25.12 16.50
N ASP A 576 -2.64 25.30 15.84
CA ASP A 576 -1.94 26.58 15.70
C ASP A 576 -1.68 26.88 14.21
N LEU A 577 -1.86 28.14 13.81
CA LEU A 577 -1.71 28.57 12.41
C LEU A 577 -0.23 28.79 12.07
N LYS A 578 0.26 28.12 11.02
CA LYS A 578 1.67 28.21 10.62
C LYS A 578 1.93 29.38 9.68
N HIS A 579 2.03 30.58 10.26
CA HIS A 579 2.21 31.84 9.54
C HIS A 579 3.38 31.84 8.53
N ASP A 580 4.51 31.22 8.87
CA ASP A 580 5.74 31.30 8.07
C ASP A 580 5.65 30.62 6.69
N LEU A 581 4.73 29.65 6.50
CA LEU A 581 4.55 28.90 5.25
C LEU A 581 3.46 29.46 4.33
N GLN A 582 2.87 30.63 4.63
CA GLN A 582 1.82 31.22 3.78
C GLN A 582 2.22 31.48 2.31
N LYS A 583 3.53 31.49 1.99
CA LYS A 583 4.05 31.66 0.62
C LYS A 583 3.98 30.40 -0.26
N ASP A 584 3.95 29.22 0.36
CA ASP A 584 3.99 27.91 -0.32
C ASP A 584 2.62 27.19 -0.30
N VAL A 585 1.70 27.69 0.53
CA VAL A 585 0.29 27.31 0.59
C VAL A 585 -0.49 28.07 -0.50
N LEU A 586 -1.64 27.53 -0.91
CA LEU A 586 -2.51 28.11 -1.93
C LEU A 586 -3.04 29.50 -1.51
N GLU A 587 -2.55 30.54 -2.18
CA GLU A 587 -3.11 31.88 -2.12
C GLU A 587 -4.55 31.91 -2.64
N THR A 588 -5.29 32.99 -2.34
CA THR A 588 -6.75 33.01 -2.54
C THR A 588 -7.14 32.99 -4.01
N ILE A 589 -7.80 31.93 -4.45
CA ILE A 589 -8.36 31.80 -5.81
C ILE A 589 -9.77 32.39 -5.85
N SER A 590 -10.06 33.22 -6.86
CA SER A 590 -11.38 33.80 -7.11
C SER A 590 -12.17 33.05 -8.19
N GLU A 591 -13.47 33.33 -8.26
CA GLU A 591 -14.36 32.96 -9.35
C GLU A 591 -13.87 33.50 -10.72
N ASP A 592 -13.25 34.69 -10.75
CA ASP A 592 -12.76 35.32 -11.99
C ASP A 592 -11.62 34.52 -12.65
N PHE A 593 -10.73 33.92 -11.87
CA PHE A 593 -9.68 33.01 -12.37
C PHE A 593 -10.26 31.79 -13.12
N ILE A 594 -11.49 31.38 -12.79
CA ILE A 594 -12.21 30.31 -13.49
C ILE A 594 -12.82 30.82 -14.79
N ALA A 595 -13.28 32.08 -14.83
CA ALA A 595 -13.72 32.70 -16.08
C ALA A 595 -12.56 32.78 -17.09
N ASP A 596 -11.36 33.17 -16.64
CA ASP A 596 -10.14 33.18 -17.46
C ASP A 596 -9.74 31.77 -17.92
N LEU A 597 -9.69 30.78 -17.02
CA LEU A 597 -9.40 29.37 -17.36
C LEU A 597 -10.39 28.79 -18.39
N ASN A 598 -11.68 29.10 -18.24
CA ASN A 598 -12.70 28.66 -19.18
C ASN A 598 -12.64 29.43 -20.51
N ALA A 599 -12.27 30.72 -20.51
CA ALA A 599 -12.06 31.50 -21.73
C ALA A 599 -10.86 30.98 -22.55
N VAL A 600 -9.76 30.60 -21.88
CA VAL A 600 -8.61 29.92 -22.51
C VAL A 600 -9.01 28.60 -23.18
N HIS A 601 -10.11 27.98 -22.74
CA HIS A 601 -10.58 26.70 -23.28
C HIS A 601 -11.43 26.83 -24.57
N ILE A 602 -11.65 28.03 -25.11
CA ILE A 602 -12.58 28.32 -26.21
C ILE A 602 -11.85 28.70 -27.50
N ASN A 603 -11.54 27.68 -28.32
CA ASN A 603 -12.09 27.54 -29.70
C ASN A 603 -11.41 26.41 -30.50
N ASP A 604 -10.12 26.16 -30.32
CA ASP A 604 -9.36 25.21 -31.15
C ASP A 604 -8.30 24.43 -30.35
N CYS A 605 -8.52 23.12 -30.13
CA CYS A 605 -7.51 22.03 -30.16
C CYS A 605 -7.97 20.75 -29.44
N ASN A 606 -8.38 19.73 -30.20
CA ASN A 606 -8.75 18.39 -29.69
C ASN A 606 -7.53 17.53 -29.23
N ARG A 607 -6.40 18.14 -28.84
CA ARG A 607 -5.09 17.46 -28.64
C ARG A 607 -4.13 18.02 -27.59
N VAL A 608 -4.39 19.18 -26.98
CA VAL A 608 -3.44 19.81 -26.05
C VAL A 608 -3.55 19.18 -24.65
N LYS A 609 -2.42 18.77 -24.07
CA LYS A 609 -2.31 18.52 -22.62
C LYS A 609 -2.32 19.88 -21.92
N LEU A 610 -3.13 20.06 -20.89
CA LEU A 610 -2.95 21.17 -19.95
C LEU A 610 -1.98 20.75 -18.84
N ASP A 611 -0.74 21.21 -18.92
CA ASP A 611 0.15 21.31 -17.76
C ASP A 611 -0.04 22.72 -17.17
N LEU A 612 -0.62 22.81 -15.97
CA LEU A 612 -1.24 24.03 -15.45
C LEU A 612 -0.25 24.87 -14.64
N VAL A 613 0.33 25.90 -15.27
CA VAL A 613 1.28 26.83 -14.65
C VAL A 613 0.56 28.07 -14.11
N ILE A 614 0.44 28.16 -12.78
CA ILE A 614 -0.09 29.36 -12.10
C ILE A 614 1.02 30.42 -12.08
N ILE A 615 0.84 31.51 -12.83
CA ILE A 615 1.73 32.68 -12.81
C ILE A 615 1.29 33.61 -11.67
N LYS A 616 2.26 34.15 -10.91
CA LYS A 616 1.99 34.86 -9.67
C LYS A 616 1.90 36.38 -9.83
N ASP A 617 0.78 36.91 -9.35
CA ASP A 617 0.43 38.29 -9.01
C ASP A 617 0.48 39.41 -10.06
N SER A 618 -0.57 40.22 -10.05
CA SER A 618 -0.66 41.47 -10.79
C SER A 618 -0.08 42.63 -9.98
N HIS A 619 1.06 43.17 -10.41
CA HIS A 619 1.25 44.64 -10.46
C HIS A 619 2.51 45.10 -11.21
N TYR A 620 3.56 44.28 -11.31
CA TYR A 620 4.83 44.64 -11.98
C TYR A 620 5.37 43.54 -12.91
N ALA A 621 4.57 43.13 -13.90
CA ALA A 621 5.01 42.24 -14.98
C ALA A 621 4.46 42.71 -16.34
N LYS A 622 5.27 43.47 -17.08
CA LYS A 622 5.13 43.53 -18.55
C LYS A 622 5.94 42.36 -19.14
N SER A 623 5.38 41.75 -20.19
CA SER A 623 5.95 40.67 -21.02
C SER A 623 5.74 39.22 -20.54
N CYS A 624 5.25 38.39 -21.49
CA CYS A 624 5.37 36.92 -21.60
C CYS A 624 4.62 36.01 -20.60
N PRO A 625 3.47 35.42 -21.00
CA PRO A 625 3.08 34.09 -20.53
C PRO A 625 3.93 33.01 -21.24
N LEU A 626 4.32 31.94 -20.53
CA LEU A 626 5.05 30.80 -21.10
C LEU A 626 4.17 29.54 -21.04
N ILE A 627 3.75 29.03 -22.19
CA ILE A 627 2.97 27.78 -22.32
C ILE A 627 3.85 26.73 -22.98
N VAL A 628 3.87 25.51 -22.44
CA VAL A 628 4.64 24.38 -22.94
C VAL A 628 3.78 23.12 -22.89
N THR A 629 3.66 22.37 -23.99
CA THR A 629 3.48 20.91 -23.90
C THR A 629 4.04 20.14 -25.11
N ASN A 630 4.52 18.94 -24.79
CA ASN A 630 4.79 17.79 -25.68
C ASN A 630 6.11 17.78 -26.50
N ALA A 631 6.64 16.57 -26.70
CA ALA A 631 8.08 16.31 -26.69
C ALA A 631 8.87 16.54 -28.01
N ARG A 632 8.32 17.24 -29.02
CA ARG A 632 9.02 17.46 -30.31
C ARG A 632 8.80 18.81 -31.02
N GLN A 633 7.89 19.67 -30.58
CA GLN A 633 7.70 21.02 -31.17
C GLN A 633 7.32 22.03 -30.08
N VAL A 634 7.63 23.31 -30.31
CA VAL A 634 7.31 24.43 -29.41
C VAL A 634 6.57 25.49 -30.23
N HIS A 635 5.42 25.96 -29.72
CA HIS A 635 4.64 27.03 -30.34
C HIS A 635 4.75 28.29 -29.50
N LEU A 636 5.01 29.43 -30.14
CA LEU A 636 5.02 30.74 -29.51
C LEU A 636 3.72 31.48 -29.85
N LEU A 637 3.04 31.96 -28.81
CA LEU A 637 1.89 32.86 -28.92
C LEU A 637 2.29 34.20 -28.33
N SER A 638 2.30 35.24 -29.15
CA SER A 638 2.42 36.62 -28.69
C SER A 638 1.07 37.31 -28.78
N LEU A 639 0.69 38.04 -27.74
CA LEU A 639 -0.32 39.09 -27.85
C LEU A 639 0.26 40.24 -28.70
N GLN A 640 -0.60 40.92 -29.46
CA GLN A 640 -0.27 42.17 -30.15
C GLN A 640 -1.17 43.29 -29.63
N ASP A 641 -0.56 44.13 -28.80
CA ASP A 641 -1.10 45.30 -28.09
C ASP A 641 -2.26 45.06 -27.10
N PRO A 642 -2.32 45.81 -26.00
CA PRO A 642 -3.35 45.68 -24.97
C PRO A 642 -4.69 46.28 -25.43
N GLY A 643 -5.36 45.59 -26.35
CA GLY A 643 -6.67 46.00 -26.87
C GLY A 643 -7.27 45.17 -28.01
N SER A 644 -6.59 44.12 -28.51
CA SER A 644 -7.10 43.28 -29.61
C SER A 644 -7.34 41.83 -29.18
N ASN A 645 -8.53 41.28 -29.49
CA ASN A 645 -8.91 39.89 -29.22
C ASN A 645 -8.48 38.94 -30.36
N SER A 646 -7.24 39.06 -30.83
CA SER A 646 -6.70 38.26 -31.93
C SER A 646 -5.31 37.73 -31.64
N PHE A 647 -5.20 36.40 -31.51
CA PHE A 647 -3.92 35.70 -31.34
C PHE A 647 -3.33 35.30 -32.70
N PHE A 648 -2.02 35.38 -32.84
CA PHE A 648 -1.29 34.86 -34.01
C PHE A 648 -0.35 33.73 -33.58
N CYS A 649 -0.41 32.59 -34.27
CA CYS A 649 0.39 31.40 -33.95
C CYS A 649 1.48 31.20 -35.01
N SER A 650 2.75 31.31 -34.60
CA SER A 650 3.90 31.12 -35.48
C SER A 650 4.61 29.80 -35.19
N ASN A 651 4.67 28.93 -36.21
CA ASN A 651 5.26 27.59 -36.10
C ASN A 651 6.79 27.65 -36.30
N VAL A 652 7.56 27.53 -35.21
CA VAL A 652 9.02 27.36 -35.26
C VAL A 652 9.35 25.89 -35.01
N THR A 653 9.96 25.21 -35.98
CA THR A 653 10.36 23.81 -35.85
C THR A 653 11.86 23.70 -35.60
N ILE A 654 12.25 23.06 -34.49
CA ILE A 654 13.63 22.77 -34.13
C ILE A 654 13.82 21.25 -34.21
N ASN A 655 14.69 20.79 -35.11
CA ASN A 655 15.00 19.37 -35.25
C ASN A 655 16.13 18.98 -34.27
N LEU A 656 15.96 17.85 -33.59
CA LEU A 656 17.01 17.21 -32.78
C LEU A 656 17.66 16.05 -33.56
N PRO A 657 18.92 15.68 -33.27
CA PRO A 657 19.65 14.65 -34.03
C PRO A 657 19.05 13.24 -33.87
N SER A 658 19.30 12.39 -34.86
CA SER A 658 18.99 10.96 -34.83
C SER A 658 20.11 10.14 -34.19
N GLU A 659 19.76 9.18 -33.34
CA GLU A 659 20.71 8.19 -32.80
C GLU A 659 21.17 7.19 -33.88
N GLU A 660 22.45 6.85 -33.88
CA GLU A 660 23.01 5.78 -34.72
C GLU A 660 22.90 4.39 -34.05
N PRO A 661 22.75 3.30 -34.84
CA PRO A 661 22.63 1.94 -34.30
C PRO A 661 23.97 1.39 -33.82
N ARG A 662 24.00 0.85 -32.59
CA ARG A 662 25.16 0.08 -32.06
C ARG A 662 25.23 -1.33 -32.65
N PRO A 663 26.44 -1.91 -32.81
CA PRO A 663 26.63 -3.27 -33.31
C PRO A 663 26.19 -4.35 -32.29
N PRO A 664 25.92 -5.60 -32.73
CA PRO A 664 25.41 -6.67 -31.87
C PRO A 664 26.52 -7.46 -31.14
N ASP A 665 26.35 -7.66 -29.83
CA ASP A 665 27.25 -8.49 -29.00
C ASP A 665 27.08 -10.01 -29.28
N SER A 666 28.16 -10.65 -29.74
CA SER A 666 28.21 -12.06 -30.16
C SER A 666 27.83 -13.06 -29.07
N ASP A 667 28.19 -12.76 -27.82
CA ASP A 667 28.29 -13.74 -26.74
C ASP A 667 26.92 -14.14 -26.18
N SER A 668 25.91 -13.31 -26.46
CA SER A 668 24.49 -13.59 -26.20
C SER A 668 24.03 -14.93 -26.82
N THR A 669 24.57 -15.29 -27.99
CA THR A 669 24.11 -16.42 -28.81
C THR A 669 24.21 -17.78 -28.12
N TYR A 670 25.28 -18.01 -27.35
CA TYR A 670 25.57 -19.34 -26.80
C TYR A 670 24.67 -19.74 -25.63
N PHE A 671 24.25 -18.80 -24.78
CA PHE A 671 23.46 -19.12 -23.58
C PHE A 671 21.98 -19.42 -23.89
N TYR A 672 21.42 -18.82 -24.93
CA TYR A 672 20.04 -19.12 -25.37
C TYR A 672 19.88 -20.55 -25.90
N SER A 673 20.95 -21.17 -26.41
CA SER A 673 20.89 -22.50 -27.02
C SER A 673 20.51 -23.61 -26.02
N THR A 674 21.15 -23.62 -24.84
CA THR A 674 21.01 -24.70 -23.85
C THR A 674 19.75 -24.55 -23.00
N LEU A 675 19.44 -23.34 -22.54
CA LEU A 675 18.18 -23.05 -21.86
C LEU A 675 16.98 -23.20 -22.82
N GLY A 676 17.10 -22.70 -24.04
CA GLY A 676 16.09 -22.82 -25.10
C GLY A 676 15.73 -24.27 -25.39
N LEU A 677 16.71 -25.17 -25.55
CA LEU A 677 16.48 -26.60 -25.77
C LEU A 677 15.60 -27.23 -24.69
N SER A 678 15.89 -26.98 -23.40
CA SER A 678 15.07 -27.53 -22.30
C SER A 678 13.63 -26.99 -22.29
N ALA A 679 13.45 -25.68 -22.51
CA ALA A 679 12.15 -25.04 -22.55
C ALA A 679 11.32 -25.49 -23.76
N VAL A 680 11.95 -25.63 -24.93
CA VAL A 680 11.33 -26.12 -26.17
C VAL A 680 10.92 -27.59 -26.04
N ILE A 681 11.74 -28.45 -25.42
CA ILE A 681 11.37 -29.84 -25.13
C ILE A 681 10.12 -29.90 -24.22
N VAL A 682 10.08 -29.10 -23.14
CA VAL A 682 8.90 -29.01 -22.25
C VAL A 682 7.67 -28.49 -22.99
N LEU A 683 7.83 -27.49 -23.88
CA LEU A 683 6.73 -26.93 -24.68
C LEU A 683 6.19 -27.94 -25.70
N ILE A 684 7.07 -28.68 -26.40
CA ILE A 684 6.70 -29.76 -27.32
C ILE A 684 5.97 -30.87 -26.57
N ILE A 685 6.46 -31.29 -25.40
CA ILE A 685 5.78 -32.28 -24.55
C ILE A 685 4.39 -31.78 -24.14
N LEU A 686 4.24 -30.51 -23.76
CA LEU A 686 2.94 -29.90 -23.44
C LEU A 686 1.98 -29.91 -24.64
N VAL A 687 2.44 -29.50 -25.83
CA VAL A 687 1.63 -29.50 -27.05
C VAL A 687 1.20 -30.91 -27.45
N VAL A 688 2.11 -31.89 -27.40
CA VAL A 688 1.79 -33.31 -27.63
C VAL A 688 0.80 -33.84 -26.59
N LEU A 689 0.95 -33.47 -25.31
CA LEU A 689 0.01 -33.87 -24.25
C LEU A 689 -1.39 -33.26 -24.48
N ILE A 690 -1.47 -32.00 -24.93
CA ILE A 690 -2.72 -31.33 -25.27
C ILE A 690 -3.39 -32.02 -26.47
N ILE A 691 -2.64 -32.29 -27.56
CA ILE A 691 -3.16 -33.00 -28.74
C ILE A 691 -3.65 -34.40 -28.36
N TYR A 692 -2.91 -35.12 -27.52
CA TYR A 692 -3.31 -36.43 -27.00
C TYR A 692 -4.59 -36.34 -26.14
N LEU A 693 -4.70 -35.34 -25.25
CA LEU A 693 -5.89 -35.12 -24.44
C LEU A 693 -7.11 -34.75 -25.29
N VAL A 694 -6.95 -33.91 -26.32
CA VAL A 694 -8.01 -33.57 -27.28
C VAL A 694 -8.47 -34.81 -28.04
N LYS A 695 -7.56 -35.63 -28.60
CA LYS A 695 -7.92 -36.92 -29.21
C LYS A 695 -8.65 -37.84 -28.23
N LYS A 696 -8.17 -37.95 -26.97
CA LYS A 696 -8.74 -38.82 -25.94
C LYS A 696 -10.12 -38.37 -25.44
N LEU A 697 -10.39 -37.06 -25.46
CA LEU A 697 -11.73 -36.49 -25.23
C LEU A 697 -12.65 -36.76 -26.42
N HIS A 698 -12.19 -36.50 -27.66
CA HIS A 698 -12.97 -36.72 -28.87
C HIS A 698 -13.42 -38.19 -29.01
N CYS A 699 -12.51 -39.16 -28.82
CA CYS A 699 -12.83 -40.58 -28.82
C CYS A 699 -13.76 -41.04 -27.68
N ARG A 700 -13.84 -40.30 -26.56
CA ARG A 700 -14.78 -40.60 -25.46
C ARG A 700 -16.19 -40.02 -25.67
N CYS A 701 -16.33 -38.95 -26.45
CA CYS A 701 -17.63 -38.32 -26.68
C CYS A 701 -18.45 -39.02 -27.79
N LEU A 702 -17.81 -39.51 -28.87
CA LEU A 702 -18.52 -40.11 -30.00
C LEU A 702 -19.44 -41.32 -29.66
N PRO A 703 -19.04 -42.29 -28.81
CA PRO A 703 -19.86 -43.48 -28.53
C PRO A 703 -21.22 -43.13 -27.90
N ASN A 704 -21.24 -42.20 -26.94
CA ASN A 704 -22.47 -41.78 -26.27
C ASN A 704 -23.38 -40.97 -27.19
N TRP A 705 -22.80 -40.16 -28.09
CA TRP A 705 -23.56 -39.29 -29.01
C TRP A 705 -24.30 -40.08 -30.12
N LYS A 706 -23.80 -41.25 -30.51
CA LYS A 706 -24.56 -42.18 -31.38
C LYS A 706 -25.70 -42.88 -30.62
N LYS A 707 -25.49 -43.25 -29.35
CA LYS A 707 -26.51 -43.95 -28.54
C LYS A 707 -27.72 -43.07 -28.20
N ALA A 708 -27.49 -41.77 -28.01
CA ALA A 708 -28.55 -40.79 -27.72
C ALA A 708 -29.52 -40.52 -28.89
N ARG A 709 -29.20 -40.96 -30.13
CA ARG A 709 -30.02 -40.66 -31.32
C ARG A 709 -31.04 -41.77 -31.67
N GLY A 710 -31.17 -42.81 -30.84
CA GLY A 710 -31.95 -44.02 -31.13
C GLY A 710 -33.36 -44.10 -30.53
N GLN A 711 -33.72 -43.26 -29.55
CA GLN A 711 -35.05 -43.30 -28.92
C GLN A 711 -35.99 -42.25 -29.54
N LYS A 712 -37.08 -42.72 -30.16
CA LYS A 712 -38.14 -41.86 -30.69
C LYS A 712 -38.87 -41.15 -29.55
N VAL A 713 -39.04 -39.83 -29.67
CA VAL A 713 -39.93 -39.06 -28.79
C VAL A 713 -41.39 -39.36 -29.17
N SER A 714 -42.21 -39.70 -28.18
CA SER A 714 -43.68 -39.66 -28.30
C SER A 714 -44.21 -38.39 -27.64
N ARG A 715 -45.27 -37.81 -28.22
CA ARG A 715 -45.92 -36.59 -27.72
C ARG A 715 -46.71 -36.89 -26.44
N THR A 716 -46.76 -35.94 -25.50
CA THR A 716 -47.91 -35.01 -25.28
C THR A 716 -47.69 -34.12 -24.03
N HIS A 717 -48.50 -33.05 -23.92
CA HIS A 717 -49.00 -32.32 -22.71
C HIS A 717 -48.20 -32.27 -21.39
N SER A 718 -48.26 -31.24 -20.55
CA SER A 718 -48.70 -29.82 -20.62
C SER A 718 -48.40 -29.19 -19.24
N TRP A 719 -48.41 -27.87 -19.10
CA TRP A 719 -48.18 -27.22 -17.79
C TRP A 719 -49.20 -27.60 -16.71
N ARG A 720 -48.73 -27.92 -15.50
CA ARG A 720 -49.46 -27.73 -14.23
C ARG A 720 -48.50 -27.41 -13.09
N PHE A 721 -48.88 -26.44 -12.27
CA PHE A 721 -48.39 -26.23 -10.91
C PHE A 721 -49.35 -26.94 -9.96
N GLU A 722 -48.86 -27.67 -8.96
CA GLU A 722 -49.67 -28.15 -7.82
C GLU A 722 -48.73 -28.45 -6.63
N SER A 723 -49.30 -28.53 -5.42
CA SER A 723 -48.58 -28.42 -4.14
C SER A 723 -48.74 -29.65 -3.23
N ASN A 724 -48.05 -29.62 -2.06
CA ASN A 724 -48.00 -30.66 -1.01
C ASN A 724 -47.06 -31.87 -1.35
N HIS A 725 -46.34 -32.50 -0.41
CA HIS A 725 -46.64 -32.79 1.01
C HIS A 725 -45.42 -32.74 1.97
N PHE A 726 -45.72 -32.71 3.27
CA PHE A 726 -44.82 -32.99 4.41
C PHE A 726 -44.48 -34.48 4.57
N ILE A 727 -43.26 -34.82 5.05
CA ILE A 727 -42.97 -35.99 5.91
C ILE A 727 -41.94 -35.60 6.99
N ASN A 728 -42.05 -36.21 8.18
CA ASN A 728 -41.34 -35.84 9.43
C ASN A 728 -39.96 -36.51 9.65
N PRO A 729 -39.10 -35.97 10.54
CA PRO A 729 -37.96 -36.68 11.13
C PRO A 729 -38.36 -37.60 12.32
N PRO A 730 -37.60 -38.68 12.60
CA PRO A 730 -37.85 -39.64 13.69
C PRO A 730 -37.01 -39.30 14.97
N PRO A 731 -37.09 -40.02 16.12
CA PRO A 731 -37.71 -39.42 17.30
C PRO A 731 -36.81 -39.33 18.56
N ARG A 732 -37.31 -38.67 19.62
CA ARG A 732 -36.73 -38.70 20.98
C ARG A 732 -37.36 -39.81 21.83
N ALA A 733 -36.54 -40.49 22.62
CA ALA A 733 -37.01 -41.25 23.78
C ALA A 733 -37.19 -40.32 25.01
N ARG A 734 -38.15 -40.64 25.88
CA ARG A 734 -38.36 -40.00 27.19
C ARG A 734 -37.59 -40.72 28.29
N ASN A 735 -37.28 -40.00 29.36
CA ASN A 735 -37.56 -40.46 30.73
C ASN A 735 -37.93 -39.25 31.60
N GLN A 736 -38.72 -39.47 32.66
CA GLN A 736 -39.28 -38.40 33.50
C GLN A 736 -38.83 -38.54 34.97
N ALA A 737 -38.28 -37.46 35.52
CA ALA A 737 -38.35 -37.06 36.92
C ALA A 737 -37.87 -35.59 37.03
N GLY A 738 -38.39 -34.74 37.91
CA GLY A 738 -39.48 -34.97 38.84
C GLY A 738 -39.40 -34.17 40.15
N SER A 739 -39.34 -32.83 40.08
CA SER A 739 -39.58 -31.95 41.24
C SER A 739 -39.90 -30.53 40.78
N ALA A 740 -40.54 -29.73 41.63
CA ALA A 740 -40.97 -28.36 41.33
C ALA A 740 -40.61 -27.37 42.43
N ALA A 741 -40.25 -26.15 42.04
CA ALA A 741 -40.22 -24.98 42.90
C ALA A 741 -40.64 -23.74 42.07
N ARG A 742 -41.52 -22.90 42.63
CA ARG A 742 -41.80 -21.54 42.14
C ARG A 742 -41.02 -20.53 42.98
N LEU A 743 -40.88 -19.31 42.48
CA LEU A 743 -40.87 -17.99 43.17
C LEU A 743 -40.18 -17.00 42.20
N THR A 744 -40.92 -16.23 41.39
CA THR A 744 -41.44 -14.86 41.62
C THR A 744 -40.45 -13.74 41.31
N VAL A 745 -40.98 -12.64 40.74
CA VAL A 745 -40.24 -11.50 40.17
C VAL A 745 -40.31 -10.30 41.11
N SER A 746 -39.21 -9.54 41.27
CA SER A 746 -39.23 -8.10 41.62
C SER A 746 -37.84 -7.42 41.41
N PRO A 747 -37.78 -6.07 41.35
CA PRO A 747 -36.67 -5.29 40.76
C PRO A 747 -35.67 -4.70 41.81
N PRO A 748 -34.63 -3.89 41.44
CA PRO A 748 -33.45 -3.64 42.28
C PRO A 748 -33.56 -2.45 43.25
N ILE A 749 -32.58 -2.34 44.15
CA ILE A 749 -32.55 -1.41 45.29
C ILE A 749 -31.23 -0.60 45.31
N LEU A 750 -31.33 0.72 45.50
CA LEU A 750 -30.26 1.66 45.92
C LEU A 750 -30.22 1.69 47.46
N PRO A 751 -29.06 1.94 48.13
CA PRO A 751 -28.61 3.33 48.43
C PRO A 751 -27.07 3.41 48.72
N PRO A 752 -26.50 4.42 49.42
CA PRO A 752 -26.97 5.78 49.76
C PRO A 752 -26.02 6.91 49.30
N SER A 753 -26.54 8.14 49.31
CA SER A 753 -25.76 9.39 49.37
C SER A 753 -25.44 9.79 50.82
N ASN A 754 -24.37 10.54 51.06
CA ASN A 754 -24.23 11.35 52.29
C ASN A 754 -23.38 12.61 52.06
N SER A 755 -23.52 13.62 52.93
CA SER A 755 -22.99 14.98 52.75
C SER A 755 -22.29 15.54 54.00
N GLY A 756 -21.41 16.54 53.80
CA GLY A 756 -20.57 17.21 54.82
C GLY A 756 -19.22 17.61 54.20
N VAL A 757 -18.84 18.87 53.93
CA VAL A 757 -18.85 20.17 54.66
C VAL A 757 -17.53 20.47 55.41
N LEU A 758 -16.66 21.22 54.70
CA LEU A 758 -15.72 22.28 55.14
C LEU A 758 -14.86 22.15 56.42
N GLN A 759 -13.52 22.18 56.25
CA GLN A 759 -12.47 23.02 56.93
C GLN A 759 -11.05 22.43 56.63
N GLY A 760 -9.93 23.16 56.60
CA GLY A 760 -9.74 24.62 56.68
C GLY A 760 -8.30 25.11 56.99
N GLU A 761 -7.31 24.87 56.11
CA GLU A 761 -5.88 25.35 56.16
C GLU A 761 -5.33 25.45 54.70
N ILE A 762 -4.37 26.28 54.21
CA ILE A 762 -3.52 27.42 54.67
C ILE A 762 -2.63 27.18 55.90
N ILE A 763 -1.30 27.37 55.94
CA ILE A 763 -0.27 28.30 55.34
C ILE A 763 1.08 27.51 55.14
N PRO A 764 2.14 27.89 54.34
CA PRO A 764 2.49 29.11 53.56
C PRO A 764 2.90 28.85 52.06
N LEU A 765 3.60 29.83 51.44
CA LEU A 765 4.43 29.71 50.22
C LEU A 765 5.87 30.24 50.49
N GLN A 766 6.88 29.81 49.73
CA GLN A 766 8.19 30.48 49.65
C GLN A 766 8.56 30.87 48.20
N PRO A 767 9.18 32.04 47.97
CA PRO A 767 9.59 32.46 46.64
C PRO A 767 10.92 31.84 46.21
N ARG A 768 11.00 31.37 44.96
CA ARG A 768 12.26 31.08 44.26
C ARG A 768 12.32 31.80 42.92
N THR A 769 12.86 33.02 42.94
CA THR A 769 13.33 33.69 41.73
C THR A 769 14.48 32.90 41.11
N LYS A 770 14.46 32.76 39.78
CA LYS A 770 15.64 32.36 38.97
C LYS A 770 16.04 33.55 38.09
N PRO A 771 17.34 33.80 37.88
CA PRO A 771 17.79 34.93 37.06
C PRO A 771 17.54 34.68 35.57
N TYR A 772 17.38 35.76 34.81
CA TYR A 772 17.44 35.71 33.34
C TYR A 772 18.89 35.55 32.87
N PRO A 773 19.14 34.84 31.75
CA PRO A 773 20.47 34.76 31.14
C PRO A 773 20.90 36.10 30.53
N SER A 774 22.21 36.30 30.43
CA SER A 774 22.82 37.57 30.01
C SER A 774 22.67 37.83 28.51
N LEU A 775 23.03 39.05 28.08
CA LEU A 775 23.03 39.41 26.66
C LEU A 775 24.09 38.61 25.87
N GLN A 776 25.20 38.23 26.50
CA GLN A 776 26.28 37.46 25.86
C GLN A 776 25.87 36.00 25.60
N ASP A 777 25.12 35.37 26.52
CA ASP A 777 24.53 34.02 26.32
C ASP A 777 23.56 33.97 25.13
N ARG A 778 22.93 35.10 24.80
CA ARG A 778 22.04 35.25 23.63
C ARG A 778 22.80 35.50 22.33
N ILE A 779 24.05 35.96 22.40
CA ILE A 779 24.91 36.20 21.24
C ILE A 779 25.59 34.89 20.81
N SER A 780 26.15 34.09 21.74
CA SER A 780 26.72 32.78 21.39
C SER A 780 25.65 31.89 20.75
N LYS A 781 24.47 31.75 21.37
CA LYS A 781 23.35 30.98 20.81
C LYS A 781 22.80 31.50 19.47
N LYS A 782 23.13 32.73 19.08
CA LYS A 782 22.84 33.22 17.73
C LYS A 782 23.93 32.82 16.74
N GLN A 783 25.19 32.85 17.16
CA GLN A 783 26.33 32.37 16.37
C GLN A 783 26.22 30.87 16.11
N ASP A 784 26.02 30.06 17.17
CA ASP A 784 25.84 28.61 17.11
C ASP A 784 24.74 28.20 16.11
N ASN A 785 23.62 28.94 16.09
CA ASN A 785 22.51 28.71 15.16
C ASN A 785 22.79 29.17 13.73
N VAL A 786 23.59 30.22 13.52
CA VAL A 786 24.00 30.67 12.17
C VAL A 786 24.98 29.67 11.56
N ASP A 787 25.96 29.22 12.33
CA ASP A 787 26.96 28.25 11.89
C ASP A 787 26.28 26.89 11.57
N ALA A 788 25.29 26.48 12.39
CA ALA A 788 24.42 25.34 12.10
C ALA A 788 23.59 25.52 10.80
N MET A 789 23.01 26.71 10.54
CA MET A 789 22.27 26.97 9.30
C MET A 789 23.17 26.93 8.05
N THR A 790 24.42 27.38 8.13
CA THR A 790 25.39 27.15 7.04
C THR A 790 25.74 25.67 6.87
N SER A 791 25.84 24.90 7.96
CA SER A 791 26.03 23.44 7.88
C SER A 791 24.85 22.71 7.24
N GLU A 792 23.61 23.19 7.45
CA GLU A 792 22.45 22.70 6.71
C GLU A 792 22.53 23.08 5.22
N PHE A 793 22.91 24.32 4.90
CA PHE A 793 22.96 24.80 3.51
C PHE A 793 24.01 24.10 2.65
N ASP A 794 25.22 23.87 3.17
CA ASP A 794 26.27 23.12 2.46
C ASP A 794 25.87 21.63 2.28
N SER A 795 25.15 21.05 3.25
CA SER A 795 24.62 19.67 3.12
C SER A 795 23.59 19.55 2.00
N PHE A 796 22.77 20.59 1.76
CA PHE A 796 21.82 20.64 0.65
C PHE A 796 22.47 20.72 -0.73
N SER A 797 23.77 21.04 -0.83
CA SER A 797 24.50 21.13 -2.10
C SER A 797 25.32 19.87 -2.47
N SER A 798 25.23 18.79 -1.69
CA SER A 798 26.05 17.58 -1.89
C SER A 798 25.28 16.27 -2.10
N ASP A 799 23.95 16.26 -1.95
CA ASP A 799 23.08 15.09 -2.18
C ASP A 799 22.44 15.06 -3.61
N GLU A 800 23.22 15.38 -4.66
CA GLU A 800 22.87 15.00 -6.04
C GLU A 800 23.31 13.56 -6.34
N SER A 801 22.42 12.59 -6.09
CA SER A 801 22.57 11.21 -6.58
C SER A 801 21.57 10.92 -7.71
N GLU A 802 22.08 10.66 -8.93
CA GLU A 802 21.26 10.58 -10.15
C GLU A 802 20.23 9.43 -10.12
N GLY A 803 18.99 9.74 -10.52
CA GLY A 803 17.85 8.80 -10.43
C GLY A 803 16.64 9.22 -11.26
N GLU A 804 16.80 9.33 -12.58
CA GLU A 804 15.75 9.47 -13.60
C GLU A 804 14.70 10.59 -13.38
N PHE A 805 15.15 11.85 -13.42
CA PHE A 805 14.34 12.98 -13.92
C PHE A 805 15.03 13.58 -15.15
N THR A 806 14.36 13.60 -16.30
CA THR A 806 14.97 14.05 -17.57
C THR A 806 14.74 15.54 -17.87
N SER A 807 15.81 16.20 -18.31
CA SER A 807 15.87 17.50 -18.99
C SER A 807 15.47 18.77 -18.21
N ARG A 808 16.50 19.45 -17.66
CA ARG A 808 16.63 20.92 -17.71
C ARG A 808 18.04 21.27 -18.22
N PRO A 809 18.24 22.39 -18.95
CA PRO A 809 19.55 22.80 -19.41
C PRO A 809 20.39 23.38 -18.27
N THR A 810 21.66 23.01 -18.20
CA THR A 810 22.63 23.52 -17.21
C THR A 810 23.04 24.96 -17.50
N LEU A 811 23.17 25.79 -16.46
CA LEU A 811 23.79 27.11 -16.59
C LEU A 811 25.32 26.98 -16.76
N PRO A 812 25.97 27.81 -17.60
CA PRO A 812 27.42 27.85 -17.67
C PRO A 812 28.05 28.26 -16.34
N MET A 813 29.07 27.48 -15.92
CA MET A 813 29.83 27.60 -14.66
C MET A 813 30.31 29.03 -14.34
N GLU A 814 30.60 29.79 -15.40
CA GLU A 814 31.13 31.16 -15.36
C GLU A 814 30.20 32.14 -14.60
N LYS A 815 28.88 32.00 -14.72
CA LYS A 815 27.90 32.83 -13.98
C LYS A 815 27.82 32.49 -12.49
N ALA A 816 28.09 31.23 -12.11
CA ALA A 816 28.09 30.83 -10.70
C ALA A 816 29.28 31.45 -9.94
N ASN A 817 30.43 31.59 -10.61
CA ASN A 817 31.61 32.24 -10.04
C ASN A 817 31.39 33.75 -9.83
N GLN A 818 30.79 34.44 -10.81
CA GLN A 818 30.43 35.87 -10.68
C GLN A 818 29.45 36.12 -9.51
N LEU A 819 28.48 35.22 -9.27
CA LEU A 819 27.59 35.33 -8.12
C LEU A 819 28.32 35.17 -6.77
N LYS A 820 29.29 34.25 -6.66
CA LYS A 820 30.13 34.10 -5.46
C LYS A 820 30.98 35.33 -5.18
N GLU A 821 31.48 36.00 -6.22
CA GLU A 821 32.30 37.21 -6.09
C GLU A 821 31.47 38.42 -5.62
N GLN A 822 30.23 38.57 -6.10
CA GLN A 822 29.28 39.57 -5.61
C GLN A 822 28.77 39.31 -4.18
N LEU A 823 28.64 38.04 -3.77
CA LEU A 823 28.26 37.69 -2.40
C LEU A 823 29.37 37.98 -1.38
N ASN A 824 30.64 37.86 -1.76
CA ASN A 824 31.76 38.17 -0.88
C ASN A 824 31.99 39.68 -0.70
N THR A 825 31.72 40.50 -1.72
CA THR A 825 31.87 41.97 -1.62
C THR A 825 30.82 42.62 -0.71
N ASN A 826 29.60 42.07 -0.66
CA ASN A 826 28.54 42.55 0.24
C ASN A 826 28.68 42.11 1.72
N ARG A 827 29.81 41.48 2.12
CA ARG A 827 30.08 41.07 3.50
C ARG A 827 30.95 42.06 4.31
N GLN A 828 31.24 43.24 3.77
CA GLN A 828 32.00 44.31 4.42
C GLN A 828 31.28 45.68 4.43
N GLY A 829 29.95 45.68 4.43
CA GLY A 829 29.08 46.86 4.59
C GLY A 829 28.24 46.77 5.86
#